data_AF-A0AAU7S594-F1
#
_entry.id   AF-A0AAU7S594-F1
#
_cell.length_a   1.000
_cell.length_b   1.000
_cell.length_c   1.000
_cell.angle_alpha   90.00
_cell.angle_beta   90.00
_cell.angle_gamma   90.00
#
_symmetry.space_group_name_H-M   'P 1'
#
loop_
_entity.id
_entity.type
_entity.pdbx_description
1 polymer ?
#
loop_
_entity_poly.entity_id
_entity_poly.type
_entity_poly.pdbx_seq_one_letter_code
_entity_poly.pdbx_strand_id
1 'polypeptide(L)'
;MQQSEFQIDTCVAWVLDCMNSPNPDEPLLALSADPRPLARVISENNKPHPLVGILSAMMASALIRADRPGEIETVLGRVADLFAPDHRYYVRGSNFGDLVNAFPYLHLSTIRASLATADYATAFSVMLLIDDMLRRKLHWVLPDAHTLAPILAHPTIDSYGPFSIERDWLLDRQEKILAGFKPDRNLIQTYDFEEFFIFNALLTEQPRRALSVIENRGLLGPLDVTTVGSCGRGHLEFNAVCVLAALGRFDEALLLARAMVQYGYGTIWRFDLEDATKMGWTQDTRQNEWLAALAETPAYHAFLDDYVRRRHFQEDDLALNPLCAMREDMWDGKKKKRCWLSKRLIASGDPVVRTRRLFTRASDGDFDIAAKEAFDTSTWSIGRKQFTDDAIPLSSLFPHPSLSRLRDWDDPRLARFCWDVGHNPASFDLDQAIGIIADHQPNPIRREWIEGKFVYAPAFEPMLNDRGHGEAVNFTWRLLKAGYARDLIERMSHLPPDKADKVFAMLAMFDREDCRQAAAAHFALPDLPAMIEQAFSERPSLETHLALADYGDRHQRWRSGLVAAMRAYALHLYSNYHPGADWFLEGLEHFSRARCCQLLFFLIHHPEDDPVLATMIEKEWLPTGVGVGAFDAYGNTRAFYYRTAVLNRMLHAPELLEFWLSSPWLLYYCSGAKDRETRRLVERWQKKKR
;
A
#
# COMPACT_ATOMS: atom_id res chain seq x y z
N MET A 1 -10.67 37.99 -37.13
CA MET A 1 -11.92 37.83 -36.35
C MET A 1 -11.85 38.73 -35.13
N GLN A 2 -12.89 39.53 -34.86
CA GLN A 2 -12.97 40.30 -33.61
C GLN A 2 -13.38 39.36 -32.46
N GLN A 3 -12.85 39.59 -31.25
CA GLN A 3 -13.07 38.73 -30.06
C GLN A 3 -14.55 38.62 -29.60
N SER A 4 -15.45 39.46 -30.13
CA SER A 4 -16.86 39.54 -29.72
C SER A 4 -17.80 38.52 -30.38
N GLU A 5 -17.34 37.76 -31.39
CA GLU A 5 -18.23 36.91 -32.22
C GLU A 5 -18.01 35.39 -32.06
N PHE A 6 -17.04 34.91 -31.26
CA PHE A 6 -16.74 33.46 -31.14
C PHE A 6 -17.53 32.78 -30.00
N GLN A 7 -18.84 32.63 -30.20
CA GLN A 7 -19.77 31.88 -29.35
C GLN A 7 -19.95 30.44 -29.87
N ILE A 8 -20.76 29.61 -29.21
CA ILE A 8 -20.94 28.18 -29.57
C ILE A 8 -21.27 28.01 -31.07
N ASP A 9 -22.33 28.68 -31.56
CA ASP A 9 -22.80 28.48 -32.95
C ASP A 9 -21.80 28.96 -34.01
N THR A 10 -21.15 30.10 -33.77
CA THR A 10 -20.13 30.64 -34.69
C THR A 10 -18.83 29.85 -34.62
N CYS A 11 -18.50 29.26 -33.47
CA CYS A 11 -17.40 28.32 -33.31
C CYS A 11 -17.66 27.02 -34.08
N VAL A 12 -18.88 26.47 -34.02
CA VAL A 12 -19.29 25.30 -34.83
C VAL A 12 -19.13 25.58 -36.32
N ALA A 13 -19.66 26.72 -36.80
CA ALA A 13 -19.54 27.12 -38.20
C ALA A 13 -18.06 27.25 -38.62
N TRP A 14 -17.24 27.91 -37.79
CA TRP A 14 -15.80 28.05 -38.05
C TRP A 14 -15.08 26.70 -38.14
N VAL A 15 -15.40 25.74 -37.27
CA VAL A 15 -14.81 24.39 -37.31
C VAL A 15 -15.19 23.66 -38.60
N LEU A 16 -16.45 23.76 -39.03
CA LEU A 16 -16.90 23.14 -40.28
C LEU A 16 -16.22 23.79 -41.50
N ASP A 17 -16.11 25.12 -41.54
CA ASP A 17 -15.40 25.83 -42.61
C ASP A 17 -13.91 25.46 -42.65
N CYS A 18 -13.29 25.36 -41.47
CA CYS A 18 -11.91 24.91 -41.31
C CYS A 18 -11.71 23.51 -41.90
N MET A 19 -12.57 22.54 -41.56
CA MET A 19 -12.46 21.17 -42.07
C MET A 19 -12.77 21.01 -43.57
N ASN A 20 -13.54 21.93 -44.14
CA ASN A 20 -13.82 22.00 -45.58
C ASN A 20 -12.72 22.74 -46.38
N SER A 21 -11.77 23.39 -45.70
CA SER A 21 -10.65 24.08 -46.33
C SER A 21 -9.70 23.09 -47.02
N PRO A 22 -9.04 23.48 -48.13
CA PRO A 22 -7.95 22.69 -48.72
C PRO A 22 -6.78 22.45 -47.76
N ASN A 23 -6.59 23.34 -46.78
CA ASN A 23 -5.56 23.22 -45.74
C ASN A 23 -6.16 23.50 -44.35
N PRO A 24 -6.77 22.48 -43.72
CA PRO A 24 -7.40 22.67 -42.41
C PRO A 24 -6.41 22.87 -41.25
N ASP A 25 -5.12 22.54 -41.43
CA ASP A 25 -4.10 22.70 -40.38
C ASP A 25 -3.68 24.16 -40.16
N GLU A 26 -3.65 24.99 -41.22
CA GLU A 26 -3.25 26.39 -41.13
C GLU A 26 -4.10 27.23 -40.16
N PRO A 27 -5.44 27.24 -40.23
CA PRO A 27 -6.28 27.96 -39.26
C PRO A 27 -6.18 27.39 -37.83
N LEU A 28 -5.94 26.08 -37.68
CA LEU A 28 -5.73 25.44 -36.37
C LEU A 28 -4.40 25.84 -35.75
N LEU A 29 -3.33 25.92 -36.55
CA LEU A 29 -2.02 26.41 -36.11
C LEU A 29 -2.10 27.87 -35.69
N ALA A 30 -2.84 28.70 -36.44
CA ALA A 30 -3.09 30.10 -36.05
C ALA A 30 -3.83 30.19 -34.71
N LEU A 31 -4.87 29.36 -34.50
CA LEU A 31 -5.60 29.29 -33.23
C LEU A 31 -4.71 28.79 -32.08
N SER A 32 -3.77 27.87 -32.35
CA SER A 32 -2.78 27.40 -31.37
C SER A 32 -1.78 28.47 -30.94
N ALA A 33 -1.48 29.43 -31.82
CA ALA A 33 -0.63 30.56 -31.47
C ALA A 33 -1.36 31.53 -30.52
N ASP A 34 -2.67 31.72 -30.70
CA ASP A 34 -3.51 32.60 -29.88
C ASP A 34 -4.88 31.96 -29.56
N PRO A 35 -5.00 31.18 -28.45
CA PRO A 35 -6.24 30.48 -28.12
C PRO A 35 -7.30 31.39 -27.48
N ARG A 36 -7.05 32.69 -27.27
CA ARG A 36 -7.97 33.63 -26.60
C ARG A 36 -9.42 33.62 -27.13
N PRO A 37 -9.69 33.41 -28.44
CA PRO A 37 -11.06 33.29 -28.93
C PRO A 37 -11.89 32.21 -28.20
N LEU A 38 -11.25 31.14 -27.68
CA LEU A 38 -11.93 30.05 -26.99
C LEU A 38 -12.55 30.46 -25.64
N ALA A 39 -12.10 31.55 -25.02
CA ALA A 39 -12.56 31.99 -23.69
C ALA A 39 -14.07 32.29 -23.63
N ARG A 40 -14.72 32.51 -24.78
CA ARG A 40 -16.16 32.78 -24.89
C ARG A 40 -17.00 31.52 -25.20
N VAL A 41 -16.36 30.38 -25.44
CA VAL A 41 -17.03 29.11 -25.75
C VAL A 41 -17.32 28.35 -24.45
N ILE A 42 -18.27 28.88 -23.68
CA ILE A 42 -18.67 28.38 -22.37
C ILE A 42 -20.07 27.73 -22.42
N SER A 43 -20.26 26.69 -21.63
CA SER A 43 -21.56 26.07 -21.38
C SER A 43 -22.41 26.88 -20.39
N GLU A 44 -23.70 26.52 -20.25
CA GLU A 44 -24.66 27.16 -19.34
C GLU A 44 -24.17 27.23 -17.88
N ASN A 45 -23.31 26.31 -17.45
CA ASN A 45 -22.75 26.26 -16.09
C ASN A 45 -21.42 27.01 -15.93
N ASN A 46 -21.07 27.90 -16.86
CA ASN A 46 -19.81 28.66 -16.87
C ASN A 46 -18.55 27.75 -16.86
N LYS A 47 -18.67 26.58 -17.48
CA LYS A 47 -17.57 25.61 -17.71
C LYS A 47 -17.21 25.59 -19.20
N PRO A 48 -15.97 25.21 -19.60
CA PRO A 48 -15.62 25.10 -21.01
C PRO A 48 -16.60 24.17 -21.74
N HIS A 49 -17.06 24.60 -22.92
CA HIS A 49 -17.94 23.79 -23.76
C HIS A 49 -17.14 22.62 -24.39
N PRO A 50 -17.76 21.45 -24.68
CA PRO A 50 -17.11 20.33 -25.38
C PRO A 50 -16.34 20.68 -26.66
N LEU A 51 -16.76 21.73 -27.38
CA LEU A 51 -16.05 22.28 -28.54
C LEU A 51 -14.62 22.72 -28.23
N VAL A 52 -14.38 23.25 -27.03
CA VAL A 52 -13.04 23.65 -26.58
C VAL A 52 -12.11 22.44 -26.55
N GLY A 53 -12.60 21.30 -26.04
CA GLY A 53 -11.83 20.06 -26.02
C GLY A 53 -11.54 19.54 -27.43
N ILE A 54 -12.54 19.52 -28.32
CA ILE A 54 -12.36 19.08 -29.71
C ILE A 54 -11.32 19.96 -30.42
N LEU A 55 -11.47 21.28 -30.34
CA LEU A 55 -10.53 22.23 -30.94
C LEU A 55 -9.12 22.08 -30.38
N SER A 56 -9.00 21.87 -29.07
CA SER A 56 -7.70 21.67 -28.44
C SER A 56 -7.00 20.39 -28.95
N ALA A 57 -7.74 19.29 -29.13
CA ALA A 57 -7.23 18.07 -29.75
C ALA A 57 -6.89 18.27 -31.24
N MET A 58 -7.71 19.04 -31.97
CA MET A 58 -7.44 19.38 -33.37
C MET A 58 -6.16 20.23 -33.52
N MET A 59 -5.98 21.25 -32.66
CA MET A 59 -4.78 22.07 -32.59
C MET A 59 -3.54 21.22 -32.27
N ALA A 60 -3.64 20.29 -31.31
CA ALA A 60 -2.54 19.39 -30.98
C ALA A 60 -2.16 18.47 -32.17
N SER A 61 -3.15 17.91 -32.87
CA SER A 61 -2.91 17.11 -34.07
C SER A 61 -2.27 17.92 -35.21
N ALA A 62 -2.69 19.16 -35.43
CA ALA A 62 -2.08 20.05 -36.41
C ALA A 62 -0.61 20.36 -36.06
N LEU A 63 -0.31 20.58 -34.77
CA LEU A 63 1.07 20.77 -34.29
C LEU A 63 1.95 19.53 -34.51
N ILE A 64 1.44 18.32 -34.27
CA ILE A 64 2.17 17.08 -34.56
C ILE A 64 2.50 16.99 -36.05
N ARG A 65 1.54 17.26 -36.95
CA ARG A 65 1.78 17.22 -38.40
C ARG A 65 2.72 18.32 -38.90
N ALA A 66 2.76 19.44 -38.20
CA ALA A 66 3.71 20.51 -38.45
C ALA A 66 5.10 20.28 -37.83
N ASP A 67 5.39 19.08 -37.32
CA ASP A 67 6.65 18.72 -36.63
C ASP A 67 6.95 19.60 -35.41
N ARG A 68 5.89 20.00 -34.69
CA ARG A 68 5.94 20.82 -33.47
C ARG A 68 5.29 20.14 -32.25
N PRO A 69 5.49 18.83 -32.01
CA PRO A 69 4.83 18.12 -30.90
C PRO A 69 5.20 18.68 -29.51
N GLY A 70 6.39 19.26 -29.34
CA GLY A 70 6.83 19.84 -28.06
C GLY A 70 6.03 21.08 -27.60
N GLU A 71 5.23 21.68 -28.48
CA GLU A 71 4.42 22.86 -28.13
C GLU A 71 3.05 22.51 -27.52
N ILE A 72 2.64 21.24 -27.58
CA ILE A 72 1.28 20.81 -27.22
C ILE A 72 0.95 21.10 -25.76
N GLU A 73 1.84 20.74 -24.83
CA GLU A 73 1.60 20.96 -23.40
C GLU A 73 1.45 22.45 -23.08
N THR A 74 2.29 23.30 -23.70
CA THR A 74 2.22 24.76 -23.56
C THR A 74 0.91 25.32 -24.12
N VAL A 75 0.45 24.81 -25.27
CA VAL A 75 -0.81 25.24 -25.88
C VAL A 75 -2.00 24.83 -25.02
N LEU A 76 -2.04 23.57 -24.56
CA LEU A 76 -3.12 23.09 -23.69
C LEU A 76 -3.13 23.81 -22.34
N GLY A 77 -1.96 24.14 -21.78
CA GLY A 77 -1.83 24.98 -20.59
C GLY A 77 -2.45 26.36 -20.80
N ARG A 78 -2.12 27.02 -21.93
CA ARG A 78 -2.71 28.32 -22.27
C ARG A 78 -4.23 28.26 -22.47
N VAL A 79 -4.75 27.19 -23.07
CA VAL A 79 -6.21 26.98 -23.18
C VAL A 79 -6.83 26.83 -21.79
N ALA A 80 -6.21 26.03 -20.92
CA ALA A 80 -6.70 25.81 -19.58
C ALA A 80 -6.75 27.11 -18.75
N ASP A 81 -5.76 27.98 -18.90
CA ASP A 81 -5.69 29.28 -18.24
C ASP A 81 -6.85 30.23 -18.62
N LEU A 82 -7.48 30.05 -19.79
CA LEU A 82 -8.66 30.84 -20.19
C LEU A 82 -9.88 30.59 -19.31
N PHE A 83 -9.92 29.44 -18.63
CA PHE A 83 -11.06 28.99 -17.81
C PHE A 83 -10.71 28.89 -16.32
N ALA A 84 -9.55 29.43 -15.91
CA ALA A 84 -9.15 29.49 -14.52
C ALA A 84 -10.11 30.43 -13.74
N PRO A 85 -10.66 30.01 -12.57
CA PRO A 85 -11.50 30.91 -11.77
C PRO A 85 -10.66 32.05 -11.15
N ASP A 86 -11.17 33.28 -11.19
CA ASP A 86 -10.52 34.48 -10.62
C ASP A 86 -10.21 34.41 -9.12
N HIS A 87 -10.74 33.42 -8.38
CA HIS A 87 -10.64 33.31 -6.91
C HIS A 87 -10.26 31.91 -6.40
N ARG A 88 -9.16 31.31 -6.89
CA ARG A 88 -8.57 30.11 -6.25
C ARG A 88 -7.50 30.51 -5.24
N TYR A 89 -7.85 30.59 -3.96
CA TYR A 89 -6.85 30.72 -2.89
C TYR A 89 -6.21 29.37 -2.50
N TYR A 90 -6.83 28.22 -2.76
CA TYR A 90 -6.22 26.89 -2.56
C TYR A 90 -7.12 25.79 -3.17
N VAL A 91 -6.65 25.06 -4.18
CA VAL A 91 -7.14 23.72 -4.58
C VAL A 91 -5.95 22.94 -5.16
N ARG A 92 -5.71 21.71 -4.71
CA ARG A 92 -4.75 20.79 -5.34
C ARG A 92 -5.18 20.55 -6.81
N GLY A 93 -4.46 21.09 -7.77
CA GLY A 93 -4.67 20.85 -9.20
C GLY A 93 -4.15 21.99 -10.07
N SER A 94 -3.43 21.66 -11.14
CA SER A 94 -3.07 22.64 -12.18
C SER A 94 -4.29 22.98 -13.03
N ASN A 95 -4.35 24.18 -13.63
CA ASN A 95 -5.42 24.54 -14.57
C ASN A 95 -5.53 23.50 -15.70
N PHE A 96 -4.38 22.99 -16.17
CA PHE A 96 -4.31 21.87 -17.12
C PHE A 96 -5.09 20.63 -16.63
N GLY A 97 -4.96 20.29 -15.34
CA GLY A 97 -5.71 19.22 -14.69
C GLY A 97 -7.23 19.39 -14.79
N ASP A 98 -7.74 20.61 -14.65
CA ASP A 98 -9.19 20.86 -14.79
C ASP A 98 -9.67 20.67 -16.24
N LEU A 99 -8.88 21.13 -17.20
CA LEU A 99 -9.20 20.99 -18.63
C LEU A 99 -9.24 19.52 -19.05
N VAL A 100 -8.22 18.73 -18.67
CA VAL A 100 -8.18 17.29 -19.01
C VAL A 100 -9.18 16.46 -18.21
N ASN A 101 -9.54 16.87 -16.99
CA ASN A 101 -10.65 16.26 -16.25
C ASN A 101 -12.00 16.50 -16.94
N ALA A 102 -12.18 17.66 -17.58
CA ALA A 102 -13.37 17.95 -18.38
C ALA A 102 -13.36 17.19 -19.72
N PHE A 103 -12.19 17.07 -20.36
CA PHE A 103 -12.00 16.43 -21.67
C PHE A 103 -10.84 15.41 -21.66
N PRO A 104 -11.08 14.20 -21.15
CA PRO A 104 -10.02 13.22 -20.96
C PRO A 104 -9.26 12.77 -22.21
N TYR A 105 -9.90 12.79 -23.38
CA TYR A 105 -9.25 12.44 -24.64
C TYR A 105 -8.09 13.39 -25.00
N LEU A 106 -7.96 14.55 -24.35
CA LEU A 106 -6.79 15.41 -24.50
C LEU A 106 -5.49 14.71 -24.05
N HIS A 107 -5.55 13.77 -23.10
CA HIS A 107 -4.39 12.93 -22.76
C HIS A 107 -3.89 12.10 -23.94
N LEU A 108 -4.77 11.72 -24.88
CA LEU A 108 -4.39 10.97 -26.08
C LEU A 108 -3.51 11.80 -27.00
N SER A 109 -3.74 13.13 -27.06
CA SER A 109 -2.88 14.06 -27.80
C SER A 109 -1.48 14.15 -27.17
N THR A 110 -1.39 14.19 -25.84
CA THR A 110 -0.10 14.16 -25.13
C THR A 110 0.66 12.85 -25.36
N ILE A 111 -0.03 11.70 -25.38
CA ILE A 111 0.58 10.41 -25.73
C ILE A 111 1.13 10.45 -27.16
N ARG A 112 0.36 10.95 -28.14
CA ARG A 112 0.82 11.07 -29.53
C ARG A 112 2.05 11.96 -29.65
N ALA A 113 2.05 13.11 -28.97
CA ALA A 113 3.16 14.04 -28.95
C ALA A 113 4.43 13.39 -28.39
N SER A 114 4.31 12.76 -27.22
CA SER A 114 5.40 12.10 -26.51
C SER A 114 5.99 10.95 -27.34
N LEU A 115 5.14 10.17 -28.02
CA LEU A 115 5.60 9.12 -28.93
C LEU A 115 6.30 9.67 -30.18
N ALA A 116 5.86 10.82 -30.70
CA ALA A 116 6.50 11.47 -31.85
C ALA A 116 7.91 11.98 -31.51
N THR A 117 8.13 12.41 -30.26
CA THR A 117 9.44 12.86 -29.77
C THR A 117 10.27 11.76 -29.11
N ALA A 118 9.81 10.50 -29.15
CA ALA A 118 10.40 9.36 -28.42
C ALA A 118 10.55 9.59 -26.90
N ASP A 119 9.74 10.48 -26.31
CA ASP A 119 9.60 10.63 -24.87
C ASP A 119 8.63 9.57 -24.31
N TYR A 120 9.11 8.33 -24.29
CA TYR A 120 8.31 7.19 -23.84
C TYR A 120 7.97 7.23 -22.34
N ALA A 121 8.79 7.90 -21.52
CA ALA A 121 8.55 8.02 -20.08
C ALA A 121 7.32 8.90 -19.80
N THR A 122 7.20 10.04 -20.48
CA THR A 122 5.99 10.87 -20.39
C THR A 122 4.76 10.14 -20.94
N ALA A 123 4.89 9.43 -22.06
CA ALA A 123 3.80 8.62 -22.61
C ALA A 123 3.32 7.54 -21.63
N PHE A 124 4.25 6.87 -20.95
CA PHE A 124 3.98 5.88 -19.91
C PHE A 124 3.20 6.49 -18.73
N SER A 125 3.65 7.63 -18.19
CA SER A 125 2.99 8.32 -17.09
C SER A 125 1.58 8.79 -17.44
N VAL A 126 1.38 9.33 -18.65
CA VAL A 126 0.06 9.76 -19.12
C VAL A 126 -0.89 8.57 -19.31
N MET A 127 -0.39 7.42 -19.73
CA MET A 127 -1.19 6.19 -19.83
C MET A 127 -1.77 5.76 -18.48
N LEU A 128 -0.99 5.88 -17.40
CA LEU A 128 -1.45 5.56 -16.04
C LEU A 128 -2.52 6.52 -15.54
N LEU A 129 -2.46 7.80 -15.93
CA LEU A 129 -3.53 8.76 -15.63
C LEU A 129 -4.85 8.36 -16.32
N ILE A 130 -4.77 7.89 -17.56
CA ILE A 130 -5.95 7.37 -18.27
C ILE A 130 -6.50 6.12 -17.57
N ASP A 131 -5.64 5.20 -17.13
CA ASP A 131 -6.07 4.01 -16.38
C ASP A 131 -6.82 4.38 -15.09
N ASP A 132 -6.25 5.23 -14.23
CA ASP A 132 -6.91 5.67 -12.98
C ASP A 132 -8.29 6.28 -13.24
N MET A 133 -8.42 7.04 -14.32
CA MET A 133 -9.71 7.59 -14.72
C MET A 133 -10.69 6.51 -15.21
N LEU A 134 -10.26 5.61 -16.10
CA LEU A 134 -11.12 4.54 -16.62
C LEU A 134 -11.56 3.57 -15.52
N ARG A 135 -10.74 3.37 -14.47
CA ARG A 135 -11.13 2.59 -13.29
C ARG A 135 -12.24 3.27 -12.47
N ARG A 136 -12.35 4.61 -12.50
CA ARG A 136 -13.41 5.37 -11.83
C ARG A 136 -14.67 5.49 -12.69
N LYS A 137 -14.50 5.57 -14.01
CA LYS A 137 -15.58 5.66 -14.99
C LYS A 137 -15.19 4.83 -16.21
N LEU A 138 -15.72 3.61 -16.27
CA LEU A 138 -15.41 2.65 -17.33
C LEU A 138 -15.69 3.19 -18.73
N HIS A 139 -16.71 4.04 -18.83
CA HIS A 139 -17.07 4.75 -20.05
C HIS A 139 -17.10 6.24 -19.80
N TRP A 140 -16.41 6.97 -20.68
CA TRP A 140 -16.54 8.42 -20.77
C TRP A 140 -17.25 8.76 -22.08
N VAL A 141 -18.37 9.46 -21.98
CA VAL A 141 -19.16 9.89 -23.14
C VAL A 141 -19.00 11.39 -23.29
N LEU A 142 -18.74 11.83 -24.52
CA LEU A 142 -18.66 13.24 -24.87
C LEU A 142 -19.99 13.93 -24.57
N PRO A 143 -20.02 14.95 -23.69
CA PRO A 143 -21.24 15.70 -23.42
C PRO A 143 -21.73 16.44 -24.68
N ASP A 144 -23.05 16.64 -24.78
CA ASP A 144 -23.72 17.41 -25.86
C ASP A 144 -23.48 16.88 -27.29
N ALA A 145 -23.76 15.59 -27.49
CA ALA A 145 -23.57 14.91 -28.77
C ALA A 145 -24.38 15.51 -29.94
N HIS A 146 -25.48 16.22 -29.69
CA HIS A 146 -26.34 16.76 -30.76
C HIS A 146 -25.70 17.97 -31.47
N THR A 147 -25.15 18.93 -30.72
CA THR A 147 -24.46 20.10 -31.27
C THR A 147 -23.16 19.71 -32.00
N LEU A 148 -22.51 18.64 -31.52
CA LEU A 148 -21.22 18.17 -32.05
C LEU A 148 -21.34 17.15 -33.19
N ALA A 149 -22.52 16.56 -33.40
CA ALA A 149 -22.73 15.52 -34.40
C ALA A 149 -22.25 15.91 -35.82
N PRO A 150 -22.48 17.13 -36.33
CA PRO A 150 -21.99 17.53 -37.65
C PRO A 150 -20.45 17.54 -37.76
N ILE A 151 -19.76 17.89 -36.66
CA ILE A 151 -18.30 17.95 -36.62
C ILE A 151 -17.73 16.53 -36.55
N LEU A 152 -18.27 15.70 -35.66
CA LEU A 152 -17.77 14.34 -35.43
C LEU A 152 -18.11 13.38 -36.57
N ALA A 153 -19.10 13.69 -37.39
CA ALA A 153 -19.42 12.93 -38.61
C ALA A 153 -18.62 13.39 -39.84
N HIS A 154 -17.83 14.46 -39.74
CA HIS A 154 -17.10 15.02 -40.87
C HIS A 154 -15.87 14.17 -41.24
N PRO A 155 -15.66 13.73 -42.51
CA PRO A 155 -14.59 12.80 -42.86
C PRO A 155 -13.18 13.24 -42.46
N THR A 156 -12.89 14.54 -42.48
CA THR A 156 -11.58 15.09 -42.10
C THR A 156 -11.29 14.94 -40.59
N ILE A 157 -12.31 14.79 -39.74
CA ILE A 157 -12.16 14.80 -38.27
C ILE A 157 -11.32 13.63 -37.77
N ASP A 158 -11.35 12.48 -38.47
CA ASP A 158 -10.59 11.28 -38.13
C ASP A 158 -9.08 11.53 -38.10
N SER A 159 -8.60 12.48 -38.90
CA SER A 159 -7.18 12.87 -38.92
C SER A 159 -6.76 13.66 -37.67
N TYR A 160 -7.70 14.19 -36.91
CA TYR A 160 -7.47 15.00 -35.72
C TYR A 160 -7.72 14.25 -34.40
N GLY A 161 -8.42 13.11 -34.47
CA GLY A 161 -8.79 12.29 -33.31
C GLY A 161 -7.68 11.35 -32.81
N PRO A 162 -7.99 10.47 -31.83
CA PRO A 162 -9.33 10.14 -31.35
C PRO A 162 -9.94 11.13 -30.34
N PHE A 163 -11.27 11.27 -30.34
CA PHE A 163 -12.07 12.10 -29.41
C PHE A 163 -12.86 11.27 -28.38
N SER A 164 -12.63 9.96 -28.40
CA SER A 164 -13.07 8.97 -27.42
C SER A 164 -11.85 8.15 -26.98
N ILE A 165 -11.91 7.57 -25.79
CA ILE A 165 -10.84 6.72 -25.30
C ILE A 165 -11.12 5.28 -25.72
N GLU A 166 -10.62 4.92 -26.90
CA GLU A 166 -10.74 3.57 -27.46
C GLU A 166 -9.63 2.66 -26.94
N ARG A 167 -9.98 1.50 -26.41
CA ARG A 167 -9.00 0.56 -25.82
C ARG A 167 -8.04 -0.03 -26.84
N ASP A 168 -8.49 -0.28 -28.07
CA ASP A 168 -7.61 -0.74 -29.16
C ASP A 168 -6.51 0.27 -29.47
N TRP A 169 -6.90 1.55 -29.49
CA TRP A 169 -5.94 2.63 -29.70
C TRP A 169 -4.92 2.69 -28.55
N LEU A 170 -5.37 2.56 -27.30
CA LEU A 170 -4.48 2.53 -26.15
C LEU A 170 -3.51 1.35 -26.24
N LEU A 171 -4.00 0.15 -26.57
CA LEU A 171 -3.21 -1.07 -26.66
C LEU A 171 -2.06 -0.93 -27.68
N ASP A 172 -2.34 -0.39 -28.87
CA ASP A 172 -1.33 -0.08 -29.89
C ASP A 172 -0.25 0.90 -29.40
N ARG A 173 -0.61 1.85 -28.53
CA ARG A 173 0.35 2.81 -27.97
C ARG A 173 1.14 2.21 -26.83
N GLN A 174 0.53 1.38 -26.00
CA GLN A 174 1.24 0.68 -24.95
C GLN A 174 2.32 -0.26 -25.52
N GLU A 175 2.07 -0.95 -26.64
CA GLU A 175 3.10 -1.75 -27.32
C GLU A 175 4.28 -0.89 -27.79
N LYS A 176 4.01 0.28 -28.38
CA LYS A 176 5.06 1.22 -28.80
C LYS A 176 5.88 1.73 -27.61
N ILE A 177 5.22 2.02 -26.49
CA ILE A 177 5.88 2.43 -25.25
C ILE A 177 6.80 1.31 -24.77
N LEU A 178 6.30 0.08 -24.63
CA LEU A 178 7.10 -1.07 -24.15
C LEU A 178 8.26 -1.44 -25.09
N ALA A 179 8.13 -1.18 -26.39
CA ALA A 179 9.22 -1.36 -27.34
C ALA A 179 10.34 -0.32 -27.18
N GLY A 180 9.99 0.92 -26.82
CA GLY A 180 10.92 2.04 -26.67
C GLY A 180 11.41 2.31 -25.24
N PHE A 181 10.74 1.74 -24.23
CA PHE A 181 10.97 2.02 -22.82
C PHE A 181 10.88 0.76 -21.97
N LYS A 182 11.86 0.59 -21.08
CA LYS A 182 11.92 -0.52 -20.13
C LYS A 182 11.72 0.02 -18.72
N PRO A 183 10.46 0.11 -18.25
CA PRO A 183 10.18 0.56 -16.89
C PRO A 183 10.73 -0.42 -15.85
N ASP A 184 11.09 0.07 -14.66
CA ASP A 184 11.56 -0.79 -13.56
C ASP A 184 10.41 -1.67 -13.07
N ARG A 185 10.58 -2.98 -13.23
CA ARG A 185 9.57 -3.99 -12.88
C ARG A 185 9.19 -4.00 -11.40
N ASN A 186 10.02 -3.45 -10.51
CA ASN A 186 9.77 -3.42 -9.07
C ASN A 186 8.85 -2.27 -8.64
N LEU A 187 8.51 -1.34 -9.55
CA LEU A 187 7.63 -0.22 -9.26
C LEU A 187 6.16 -0.58 -9.47
N ILE A 188 5.29 0.01 -8.63
CA ILE A 188 3.84 -0.17 -8.74
C ILE A 188 3.31 0.38 -10.06
N GLN A 189 3.82 1.53 -10.51
CA GLN A 189 3.43 2.13 -11.78
C GLN A 189 3.65 1.17 -12.96
N THR A 190 4.77 0.45 -12.98
CA THR A 190 5.06 -0.56 -14.01
C THR A 190 4.07 -1.70 -13.97
N TYR A 191 3.78 -2.19 -12.76
CA TYR A 191 2.78 -3.24 -12.56
C TYR A 191 1.38 -2.78 -12.99
N ASP A 192 0.94 -1.58 -12.61
CA ASP A 192 -0.37 -1.03 -13.00
C ASP A 192 -0.45 -0.83 -14.52
N PHE A 193 0.64 -0.39 -15.16
CA PHE A 193 0.69 -0.23 -16.62
C PHE A 193 0.54 -1.57 -17.36
N GLU A 194 1.22 -2.61 -16.89
CA GLU A 194 1.16 -3.95 -17.46
C GLU A 194 -0.18 -4.65 -17.16
N GLU A 195 -0.74 -4.46 -15.96
CA GLU A 195 -2.10 -4.88 -15.64
C GLU A 195 -3.08 -4.25 -16.63
N PHE A 196 -2.95 -2.93 -16.85
CA PHE A 196 -3.80 -2.20 -17.78
C PHE A 196 -3.61 -2.67 -19.23
N PHE A 197 -2.39 -2.99 -19.64
CA PHE A 197 -2.08 -3.59 -20.94
C PHE A 197 -2.80 -4.93 -21.16
N ILE A 198 -2.63 -5.86 -20.21
CA ILE A 198 -3.27 -7.18 -20.26
C ILE A 198 -4.78 -7.01 -20.26
N PHE A 199 -5.30 -6.09 -19.44
CA PHE A 199 -6.71 -5.82 -19.33
C PHE A 199 -7.31 -5.24 -20.62
N ASN A 200 -6.62 -4.31 -21.29
CA ASN A 200 -7.02 -3.80 -22.60
C ASN A 200 -7.03 -4.91 -23.65
N ALA A 201 -6.01 -5.77 -23.68
CA ALA A 201 -5.95 -6.89 -24.61
C ALA A 201 -7.11 -7.90 -24.43
N LEU A 202 -7.57 -8.13 -23.20
CA LEU A 202 -8.77 -8.92 -22.93
C LEU A 202 -10.02 -8.19 -23.45
N LEU A 203 -10.24 -6.94 -23.05
CA LEU A 203 -11.45 -6.20 -23.41
C LEU A 203 -11.60 -5.91 -24.91
N THR A 204 -10.50 -5.92 -25.66
CA THR A 204 -10.51 -5.81 -27.12
C THR A 204 -10.45 -7.16 -27.85
N GLU A 205 -10.67 -8.25 -27.12
CA GLU A 205 -10.72 -9.63 -27.63
C GLU A 205 -9.44 -10.06 -28.36
N GLN A 206 -8.28 -9.50 -27.95
CA GLN A 206 -6.95 -9.79 -28.49
C GLN A 206 -6.01 -10.36 -27.41
N PRO A 207 -6.37 -11.42 -26.67
CA PRO A 207 -5.59 -11.93 -25.53
C PRO A 207 -4.16 -12.34 -25.92
N ARG A 208 -3.92 -12.72 -27.17
CA ARG A 208 -2.57 -13.08 -27.66
C ARG A 208 -1.56 -11.94 -27.51
N ARG A 209 -1.98 -10.68 -27.63
CA ARG A 209 -1.08 -9.50 -27.52
C ARG A 209 -0.46 -9.39 -26.11
N ALA A 210 -1.17 -9.86 -25.09
CA ALA A 210 -0.72 -9.85 -23.70
C ALA A 210 0.41 -10.86 -23.38
N LEU A 211 0.64 -11.86 -24.24
CA LEU A 211 1.60 -12.94 -23.94
C LEU A 211 3.01 -12.45 -23.65
N SER A 212 3.48 -11.44 -24.39
CA SER A 212 4.84 -10.90 -24.20
C SER A 212 5.05 -10.32 -22.80
N VAL A 213 4.04 -9.65 -22.24
CA VAL A 213 4.08 -9.10 -20.88
C VAL A 213 4.07 -10.21 -19.84
N ILE A 214 3.22 -11.23 -20.04
CA ILE A 214 3.12 -12.40 -19.15
C ILE A 214 4.46 -13.17 -19.12
N GLU A 215 5.08 -13.38 -20.29
CA GLU A 215 6.40 -14.02 -20.45
C GLU A 215 7.52 -13.20 -19.80
N ASN A 216 7.58 -11.90 -20.07
CA ASN A 216 8.61 -11.01 -19.51
C ASN A 216 8.51 -10.90 -17.98
N ARG A 217 7.31 -11.06 -17.42
CA ARG A 217 7.09 -11.14 -15.98
C ARG A 217 7.42 -12.50 -15.38
N GLY A 218 7.74 -13.49 -16.21
CA GLY A 218 8.06 -14.85 -15.76
C GLY A 218 6.83 -15.64 -15.30
N LEU A 219 5.61 -15.19 -15.61
CA LEU A 219 4.37 -15.84 -15.18
C LEU A 219 4.07 -17.16 -15.91
N LEU A 220 5.00 -17.62 -16.74
CA LEU A 220 5.01 -18.94 -17.39
C LEU A 220 6.20 -19.75 -16.90
N GLY A 221 6.01 -21.06 -16.67
CA GLY A 221 7.07 -21.97 -16.24
C GLY A 221 7.15 -22.13 -14.71
N PRO A 222 8.35 -22.36 -14.13
CA PRO A 222 8.52 -22.53 -12.68
C PRO A 222 8.14 -21.25 -11.94
N LEU A 223 7.03 -21.28 -11.21
CA LEU A 223 6.50 -20.14 -10.48
C LEU A 223 7.07 -20.10 -9.05
N ASP A 224 7.97 -19.15 -8.82
CA ASP A 224 8.49 -18.88 -7.48
C ASP A 224 7.93 -17.58 -6.90
N VAL A 225 8.38 -17.28 -5.69
CA VAL A 225 7.94 -16.15 -4.89
C VAL A 225 8.29 -14.78 -5.50
N THR A 226 9.36 -14.71 -6.28
CA THR A 226 9.79 -13.49 -6.98
C THR A 226 8.94 -13.23 -8.23
N THR A 227 8.30 -14.27 -8.75
CA THR A 227 7.47 -14.24 -9.95
C THR A 227 6.02 -13.89 -9.65
N VAL A 228 5.37 -14.59 -8.70
CA VAL A 228 3.91 -14.47 -8.45
C VAL A 228 3.59 -13.67 -7.18
N GLY A 229 4.56 -13.50 -6.29
CA GLY A 229 4.38 -12.84 -4.99
C GLY A 229 4.28 -11.32 -5.04
N SER A 230 4.15 -10.69 -6.20
CA SER A 230 4.55 -9.29 -6.33
C SER A 230 3.47 -8.25 -6.00
N CYS A 231 2.23 -8.62 -5.66
CA CYS A 231 1.27 -7.62 -5.20
C CYS A 231 0.05 -8.15 -4.48
N GLY A 232 -0.29 -7.52 -3.35
CA GLY A 232 -1.48 -7.89 -2.57
C GLY A 232 -2.85 -7.64 -3.22
N ARG A 233 -2.88 -7.10 -4.45
CA ARG A 233 -4.08 -7.02 -5.28
C ARG A 233 -4.21 -8.16 -6.29
N GLY A 234 -3.10 -8.77 -6.70
CA GLY A 234 -2.98 -9.86 -7.70
C GLY A 234 -3.89 -9.75 -8.94
N HIS A 235 -4.18 -8.53 -9.39
CA HIS A 235 -5.05 -8.30 -10.54
C HIS A 235 -4.34 -8.64 -11.86
N LEU A 236 -3.05 -8.34 -11.98
CA LEU A 236 -2.24 -8.64 -13.16
C LEU A 236 -2.18 -10.15 -13.39
N GLU A 237 -1.81 -10.91 -12.36
CA GLU A 237 -1.69 -12.37 -12.44
C GLU A 237 -3.05 -13.02 -12.71
N PHE A 238 -4.14 -12.54 -12.10
CA PHE A 238 -5.47 -13.03 -12.44
C PHE A 238 -5.83 -12.76 -13.90
N ASN A 239 -5.56 -11.56 -14.39
CA ASN A 239 -5.83 -11.23 -15.80
C ASN A 239 -4.94 -12.07 -16.73
N ALA A 240 -3.73 -12.43 -16.31
CA ALA A 240 -2.89 -13.39 -17.02
C ALA A 240 -3.51 -14.79 -17.06
N VAL A 241 -4.12 -15.27 -15.95
CA VAL A 241 -4.91 -16.52 -15.95
C VAL A 241 -6.06 -16.44 -16.97
N CYS A 242 -6.79 -15.33 -17.01
CA CYS A 242 -7.85 -15.11 -18.02
C CYS A 242 -7.31 -15.17 -19.46
N VAL A 243 -6.16 -14.53 -19.73
CA VAL A 243 -5.50 -14.60 -21.05
C VAL A 243 -5.13 -16.03 -21.42
N LEU A 244 -4.51 -16.78 -20.50
CA LEU A 244 -4.10 -18.15 -20.74
C LEU A 244 -5.31 -19.07 -20.97
N ALA A 245 -6.38 -18.89 -20.19
CA ALA A 245 -7.64 -19.61 -20.38
C ALA A 245 -8.27 -19.29 -21.75
N ALA A 246 -8.36 -18.02 -22.13
CA ALA A 246 -8.91 -17.59 -23.42
C ALA A 246 -8.13 -18.15 -24.62
N LEU A 247 -6.83 -18.42 -24.45
CA LEU A 247 -5.95 -19.01 -25.47
C LEU A 247 -5.93 -20.55 -25.44
N GLY A 248 -6.71 -21.20 -24.57
CA GLY A 248 -6.73 -22.65 -24.42
C GLY A 248 -5.52 -23.24 -23.69
N ARG A 249 -4.68 -22.41 -23.06
CA ARG A 249 -3.48 -22.81 -22.32
C ARG A 249 -3.83 -23.19 -20.88
N PHE A 250 -4.73 -24.16 -20.72
CA PHE A 250 -5.39 -24.48 -19.45
C PHE A 250 -4.44 -24.96 -18.34
N ASP A 251 -3.45 -25.77 -18.66
CA ASP A 251 -2.48 -26.26 -17.67
C ASP A 251 -1.67 -25.11 -17.05
N GLU A 252 -1.24 -24.16 -17.87
CA GLU A 252 -0.50 -22.98 -17.42
C GLU A 252 -1.40 -22.01 -16.66
N ALA A 253 -2.64 -21.84 -17.10
CA ALA A 253 -3.65 -21.04 -16.38
C ALA A 253 -3.87 -21.60 -14.96
N LEU A 254 -4.03 -22.93 -14.83
CA LEU A 254 -4.22 -23.59 -13.53
C LEU A 254 -2.96 -23.58 -12.68
N LEU A 255 -1.78 -23.74 -13.28
CA LEU A 255 -0.50 -23.65 -12.57
C LEU A 255 -0.34 -22.27 -11.93
N LEU A 256 -0.62 -21.20 -12.69
CA LEU A 256 -0.58 -19.83 -12.20
C LEU A 256 -1.66 -19.57 -11.14
N ALA A 257 -2.90 -20.02 -11.35
CA ALA A 257 -3.97 -19.87 -10.37
C ALA A 257 -3.64 -20.55 -9.03
N ARG A 258 -3.07 -21.76 -9.05
CA ARG A 258 -2.62 -22.45 -7.83
C ARG A 258 -1.50 -21.69 -7.12
N ALA A 259 -0.50 -21.22 -7.87
CA ALA A 259 0.59 -20.43 -7.32
C ALA A 259 0.06 -19.16 -6.66
N MET A 260 -0.87 -18.43 -7.30
CA MET A 260 -1.48 -17.23 -6.71
C MET A 260 -2.13 -17.52 -5.34
N VAL A 261 -2.93 -18.59 -5.25
CA VAL A 261 -3.56 -18.98 -3.98
C VAL A 261 -2.50 -19.30 -2.92
N GLN A 262 -1.48 -20.07 -3.30
CA GLN A 262 -0.38 -20.47 -2.41
C GLN A 262 0.43 -19.27 -1.91
N TYR A 263 0.62 -18.24 -2.73
CA TYR A 263 1.36 -17.02 -2.40
C TYR A 263 0.50 -15.90 -1.78
N GLY A 264 -0.69 -16.21 -1.26
CA GLY A 264 -1.47 -15.27 -0.43
C GLY A 264 -2.40 -14.33 -1.20
N TYR A 265 -2.85 -14.73 -2.40
CA TYR A 265 -3.84 -13.98 -3.15
C TYR A 265 -5.15 -13.80 -2.37
N GLY A 266 -5.52 -12.56 -2.05
CA GLY A 266 -6.66 -12.28 -1.16
C GLY A 266 -8.05 -12.40 -1.80
N THR A 267 -8.13 -12.44 -3.13
CA THR A 267 -9.41 -12.45 -3.88
C THR A 267 -9.66 -13.76 -4.62
N ILE A 268 -9.31 -14.89 -3.97
CA ILE A 268 -9.51 -16.25 -4.53
C ILE A 268 -10.95 -16.54 -4.97
N TRP A 269 -11.94 -15.88 -4.35
CA TRP A 269 -13.36 -16.00 -4.72
C TRP A 269 -13.62 -15.64 -6.18
N ARG A 270 -12.74 -14.87 -6.85
CA ARG A 270 -12.84 -14.56 -8.29
C ARG A 270 -12.74 -15.79 -9.17
N PHE A 271 -12.12 -16.88 -8.70
CA PHE A 271 -12.08 -18.15 -9.43
C PHE A 271 -13.40 -18.93 -9.29
N ASP A 272 -14.20 -18.69 -8.25
CA ASP A 272 -15.55 -19.25 -8.19
C ASP A 272 -16.50 -18.36 -9.00
N LEU A 273 -16.87 -18.82 -10.20
CA LEU A 273 -17.65 -18.03 -11.16
C LEU A 273 -19.00 -17.59 -10.58
N GLU A 274 -19.62 -18.41 -9.71
CA GLU A 274 -20.88 -18.06 -9.05
C GLU A 274 -20.69 -16.90 -8.08
N ASP A 275 -19.67 -16.96 -7.22
CA ASP A 275 -19.35 -15.86 -6.32
C ASP A 275 -18.89 -14.61 -7.06
N ALA A 276 -18.14 -14.77 -8.16
CA ALA A 276 -17.70 -13.66 -8.99
C ALA A 276 -18.88 -12.84 -9.52
N THR A 277 -19.97 -13.49 -9.97
CA THR A 277 -21.16 -12.78 -10.50
C THR A 277 -21.79 -11.78 -9.53
N LYS A 278 -21.56 -11.94 -8.23
CA LYS A 278 -22.11 -11.05 -7.19
C LYS A 278 -21.43 -9.67 -7.19
N MET A 279 -20.28 -9.52 -7.85
CA MET A 279 -19.49 -8.30 -7.88
C MET A 279 -19.56 -7.63 -9.26
N GLY A 280 -20.23 -6.48 -9.34
CA GLY A 280 -20.48 -5.78 -10.62
C GLY A 280 -19.23 -5.56 -11.49
N TRP A 281 -18.12 -5.15 -10.87
CA TRP A 281 -16.87 -4.91 -11.61
C TRP A 281 -16.30 -6.17 -12.29
N THR A 282 -16.60 -7.38 -11.80
CA THR A 282 -16.16 -8.63 -12.48
C THR A 282 -16.95 -8.89 -13.76
N GLN A 283 -18.21 -8.43 -13.81
CA GLN A 283 -19.08 -8.50 -14.98
C GLN A 283 -18.66 -7.46 -16.00
N ASP A 284 -18.40 -6.23 -15.56
CA ASP A 284 -17.86 -5.15 -16.39
C ASP A 284 -16.53 -5.52 -17.06
N THR A 285 -15.75 -6.39 -16.42
CA THR A 285 -14.46 -6.88 -16.89
C THR A 285 -14.53 -8.24 -17.60
N ARG A 286 -15.75 -8.80 -17.78
CA ARG A 286 -16.02 -10.06 -18.49
C ARG A 286 -15.22 -11.26 -17.97
N GLN A 287 -14.82 -11.26 -16.69
CA GLN A 287 -13.91 -12.28 -16.13
C GLN A 287 -14.44 -13.71 -16.30
N ASN A 288 -15.74 -13.91 -16.05
CA ASN A 288 -16.37 -15.21 -16.18
C ASN A 288 -16.35 -15.73 -17.62
N GLU A 289 -16.45 -14.84 -18.61
CA GLU A 289 -16.40 -15.22 -20.03
C GLU A 289 -15.02 -15.77 -20.39
N TRP A 290 -13.95 -15.10 -19.92
CA TRP A 290 -12.57 -15.54 -20.18
C TRP A 290 -12.23 -16.88 -19.52
N LEU A 291 -12.84 -17.17 -18.37
CA LEU A 291 -12.63 -18.42 -17.63
C LEU A 291 -13.59 -19.55 -18.05
N ALA A 292 -14.63 -19.27 -18.86
CA ALA A 292 -15.72 -20.20 -19.13
C ALA A 292 -15.26 -21.57 -19.64
N ALA A 293 -14.41 -21.59 -20.67
CA ALA A 293 -13.89 -22.84 -21.24
C ALA A 293 -13.00 -23.61 -20.26
N LEU A 294 -12.22 -22.91 -19.44
CA LEU A 294 -11.42 -23.55 -18.39
C LEU A 294 -12.32 -24.15 -17.30
N ALA A 295 -13.41 -23.46 -16.95
CA ALA A 295 -14.35 -23.86 -15.91
C ALA A 295 -15.14 -25.13 -16.25
N GLU A 296 -15.20 -25.54 -17.51
CA GLU A 296 -15.79 -26.81 -17.95
C GLU A 296 -14.87 -28.02 -17.71
N THR A 297 -13.60 -27.79 -17.37
CA THR A 297 -12.62 -28.87 -17.20
C THR A 297 -12.70 -29.52 -15.81
N PRO A 298 -12.52 -30.86 -15.70
CA PRO A 298 -12.42 -31.54 -14.40
C PRO A 298 -11.28 -31.00 -13.53
N ALA A 299 -10.17 -30.58 -14.14
CA ALA A 299 -9.01 -30.02 -13.45
C ALA A 299 -9.32 -28.69 -12.76
N TYR A 300 -10.21 -27.87 -13.35
CA TYR A 300 -10.68 -26.64 -12.72
C TYR A 300 -11.56 -26.91 -11.51
N HIS A 301 -12.48 -27.88 -11.60
CA HIS A 301 -13.30 -28.26 -10.44
C HIS A 301 -12.45 -28.79 -9.28
N ALA A 302 -11.45 -29.63 -9.56
CA ALA A 302 -10.50 -30.07 -8.53
C ALA A 302 -9.74 -28.88 -7.91
N PHE A 303 -9.30 -27.92 -8.74
CA PHE A 303 -8.69 -26.68 -8.24
C PHE A 303 -9.63 -25.89 -7.33
N LEU A 304 -10.91 -25.73 -7.69
CA LEU A 304 -11.86 -25.02 -6.86
C LEU A 304 -12.04 -25.69 -5.49
N ASP A 305 -12.18 -27.01 -5.46
CA ASP A 305 -12.40 -27.77 -4.23
C ASP A 305 -11.18 -27.79 -3.30
N ASP A 306 -9.98 -27.87 -3.88
CA ASP A 306 -8.73 -27.96 -3.12
C ASP A 306 -8.19 -26.58 -2.68
N TYR A 307 -8.38 -25.54 -3.50
CA TYR A 307 -7.69 -24.24 -3.33
C TYR A 307 -8.62 -23.05 -3.05
N VAL A 308 -9.86 -23.06 -3.56
CA VAL A 308 -10.69 -21.83 -3.61
C VAL A 308 -11.84 -21.88 -2.61
N ARG A 309 -12.61 -22.96 -2.64
CA ARG A 309 -13.87 -23.08 -1.89
C ARG A 309 -13.59 -23.16 -0.41
N ARG A 310 -14.09 -22.16 0.32
CA ARG A 310 -13.90 -22.06 1.76
C ARG A 310 -14.95 -22.84 2.50
N ARG A 311 -14.53 -23.51 3.56
CA ARG A 311 -15.37 -24.16 4.55
C ARG A 311 -15.76 -23.15 5.62
N HIS A 312 -16.86 -23.43 6.31
CA HIS A 312 -17.30 -22.58 7.40
C HIS A 312 -16.31 -22.61 8.56
N PHE A 313 -15.72 -21.46 8.90
CA PHE A 313 -14.86 -21.31 10.07
C PHE A 313 -15.70 -21.12 11.33
N GLN A 314 -15.61 -22.06 12.27
CA GLN A 314 -16.31 -21.99 13.55
C GLN A 314 -15.49 -21.16 14.55
N GLU A 315 -15.91 -19.93 14.77
CA GLU A 315 -15.21 -18.93 15.59
C GLU A 315 -15.04 -19.34 17.06
N ASP A 316 -15.94 -20.16 17.59
CA ASP A 316 -15.95 -20.64 18.98
C ASP A 316 -15.26 -22.02 19.16
N ASP A 317 -14.66 -22.56 18.09
CA ASP A 317 -13.90 -23.82 18.16
C ASP A 317 -12.42 -23.55 18.47
N LEU A 318 -11.96 -24.03 19.62
CA LEU A 318 -10.57 -23.90 20.06
C LEU A 318 -9.56 -24.53 19.08
N ALA A 319 -9.94 -25.64 18.41
CA ALA A 319 -9.04 -26.32 17.48
C ALA A 319 -8.78 -25.48 16.22
N LEU A 320 -9.72 -24.60 15.87
CA LEU A 320 -9.65 -23.72 14.70
C LEU A 320 -9.21 -22.30 15.08
N ASN A 321 -9.52 -21.85 16.28
CA ASN A 321 -9.33 -20.48 16.73
C ASN A 321 -8.67 -20.45 18.13
N PRO A 322 -7.36 -20.72 18.21
CA PRO A 322 -6.67 -20.79 19.49
C PRO A 322 -6.60 -19.43 20.18
N LEU A 323 -6.26 -19.45 21.47
CA LEU A 323 -6.01 -18.24 22.25
C LEU A 323 -4.76 -17.51 21.72
N CYS A 324 -4.83 -16.18 21.65
CA CYS A 324 -3.67 -15.33 21.36
C CYS A 324 -3.30 -14.35 22.48
N ALA A 325 -4.20 -14.15 23.45
CA ALA A 325 -3.89 -13.50 24.72
C ALA A 325 -4.83 -13.98 25.83
N MET A 326 -4.33 -14.06 27.07
CA MET A 326 -5.14 -14.48 28.20
C MET A 326 -4.72 -13.76 29.50
N ARG A 327 -5.70 -13.26 30.26
CA ARG A 327 -5.46 -12.65 31.58
C ARG A 327 -6.46 -13.15 32.59
N GLU A 328 -5.97 -13.60 33.73
CA GLU A 328 -6.80 -13.86 34.90
C GLU A 328 -6.78 -12.65 35.82
N ASP A 329 -7.96 -12.18 36.23
CA ASP A 329 -8.10 -10.98 37.04
C ASP A 329 -9.50 -10.90 37.67
N MET A 330 -9.82 -9.78 38.32
CA MET A 330 -11.14 -9.49 38.85
C MET A 330 -11.93 -8.56 37.91
N TRP A 331 -13.24 -8.74 37.81
CA TRP A 331 -14.11 -7.80 37.09
C TRP A 331 -14.26 -6.50 37.90
N ASP A 332 -13.67 -5.42 37.39
CA ASP A 332 -13.67 -4.09 38.01
C ASP A 332 -14.70 -3.13 37.39
N GLY A 333 -15.43 -3.58 36.37
CA GLY A 333 -16.42 -2.77 35.68
C GLY A 333 -17.63 -2.45 36.55
N LYS A 334 -18.00 -1.17 36.60
CA LYS A 334 -19.16 -0.68 37.38
C LYS A 334 -20.49 -1.37 37.02
N LYS A 335 -20.64 -1.88 35.79
CA LYS A 335 -21.82 -2.60 35.31
C LYS A 335 -21.54 -4.10 35.27
N LYS A 336 -22.54 -4.92 35.57
CA LYS A 336 -22.46 -6.38 35.36
C LYS A 336 -22.14 -6.68 33.89
N LYS A 337 -21.23 -7.61 33.64
CA LYS A 337 -20.88 -8.07 32.28
C LYS A 337 -21.51 -9.43 32.01
N ARG A 338 -22.01 -9.67 30.81
CA ARG A 338 -22.46 -11.01 30.41
C ARG A 338 -21.24 -11.88 30.09
N CYS A 339 -21.10 -13.00 30.80
CA CYS A 339 -20.10 -14.02 30.53
C CYS A 339 -20.28 -14.55 29.09
N TRP A 340 -19.23 -14.55 28.27
CA TRP A 340 -19.35 -14.99 26.88
C TRP A 340 -19.61 -16.50 26.75
N LEU A 341 -19.15 -17.33 27.70
CA LEU A 341 -19.38 -18.77 27.73
C LEU A 341 -20.75 -19.13 28.33
N SER A 342 -20.93 -18.90 29.63
CA SER A 342 -22.14 -19.32 30.35
C SER A 342 -23.36 -18.42 30.15
N LYS A 343 -23.18 -17.25 29.51
CA LYS A 343 -24.19 -16.19 29.34
C LYS A 343 -24.76 -15.62 30.66
N ARG A 344 -24.27 -16.06 31.83
CA ARG A 344 -24.61 -15.51 33.14
C ARG A 344 -23.98 -14.14 33.35
N LEU A 345 -24.58 -13.32 34.21
CA LEU A 345 -24.03 -12.00 34.57
C LEU A 345 -22.92 -12.15 35.62
N ILE A 346 -21.79 -11.49 35.37
CA ILE A 346 -20.63 -11.35 36.24
C ILE A 346 -20.78 -10.04 37.02
N ALA A 347 -20.68 -10.09 38.35
CA ALA A 347 -20.72 -8.92 39.22
C ALA A 347 -19.33 -8.30 39.42
N SER A 348 -19.30 -7.03 39.82
CA SER A 348 -18.04 -6.35 40.17
C SER A 348 -17.40 -7.07 41.35
N GLY A 349 -16.11 -7.37 41.25
CA GLY A 349 -15.37 -8.15 42.24
C GLY A 349 -15.46 -9.67 42.03
N ASP A 350 -16.08 -10.16 40.95
CA ASP A 350 -16.04 -11.59 40.62
C ASP A 350 -14.76 -11.92 39.82
N PRO A 351 -14.18 -13.13 40.00
CA PRO A 351 -13.02 -13.57 39.23
C PRO A 351 -13.38 -13.87 37.77
N VAL A 352 -12.56 -13.38 36.85
CA VAL A 352 -12.77 -13.50 35.40
C VAL A 352 -11.51 -13.94 34.67
N VAL A 353 -11.73 -14.48 33.48
CA VAL A 353 -10.71 -14.74 32.47
C VAL A 353 -11.04 -13.86 31.28
N ARG A 354 -10.08 -13.01 30.91
CA ARG A 354 -10.13 -12.16 29.72
C ARG A 354 -9.31 -12.84 28.63
N THR A 355 -9.92 -13.16 27.50
CA THR A 355 -9.25 -13.85 26.38
C THR A 355 -9.34 -13.10 25.07
N ARG A 356 -8.34 -13.29 24.21
CA ARG A 356 -8.42 -13.02 22.78
C ARG A 356 -8.13 -14.31 22.03
N ARG A 357 -8.78 -14.41 20.88
CA ARG A 357 -8.70 -15.55 19.96
C ARG A 357 -8.04 -15.09 18.67
N LEU A 358 -7.22 -15.93 18.06
CA LEU A 358 -6.28 -15.54 17.00
C LEU A 358 -6.96 -15.02 15.72
N PHE A 359 -8.08 -15.63 15.30
CA PHE A 359 -8.70 -15.38 13.99
C PHE A 359 -10.08 -14.71 14.04
N THR A 360 -10.57 -14.32 15.22
CA THR A 360 -11.87 -13.64 15.35
C THR A 360 -11.74 -12.14 15.59
N ARG A 361 -12.51 -11.39 14.79
CA ARG A 361 -12.76 -9.96 14.98
C ARG A 361 -13.73 -9.73 16.15
N ALA A 362 -13.35 -10.07 17.38
CA ALA A 362 -13.93 -9.34 18.50
C ALA A 362 -13.56 -7.87 18.25
N SER A 363 -14.56 -7.06 17.88
CA SER A 363 -14.42 -5.67 17.39
C SER A 363 -13.17 -4.98 17.92
N ASP A 364 -12.24 -4.60 17.02
CA ASP A 364 -10.98 -3.88 17.29
C ASP A 364 -10.82 -3.40 18.73
N GLY A 365 -10.29 -4.26 19.63
CA GLY A 365 -9.87 -3.83 20.96
C GLY A 365 -10.18 -4.74 22.15
N ASP A 366 -11.37 -5.33 22.21
CA ASP A 366 -11.88 -5.84 23.50
C ASP A 366 -11.63 -7.34 23.72
N PHE A 367 -11.21 -7.69 24.95
CA PHE A 367 -11.13 -9.08 25.39
C PHE A 367 -12.54 -9.68 25.54
N ASP A 368 -12.70 -10.95 25.14
CA ASP A 368 -13.81 -11.79 25.55
C ASP A 368 -13.71 -12.03 27.07
N ILE A 369 -14.80 -11.89 27.81
CA ILE A 369 -14.80 -11.96 29.28
C ILE A 369 -15.66 -13.13 29.75
N ALA A 370 -15.04 -14.12 30.39
CA ALA A 370 -15.71 -15.24 31.05
C ALA A 370 -15.58 -15.16 32.57
N ALA A 371 -16.60 -15.64 33.29
CA ALA A 371 -16.44 -15.99 34.70
C ALA A 371 -15.42 -17.13 34.83
N LYS A 372 -14.52 -17.07 35.81
CA LYS A 372 -13.44 -18.07 35.95
C LYS A 372 -13.96 -19.51 36.02
N GLU A 373 -14.98 -19.76 36.84
CA GLU A 373 -15.60 -21.08 36.98
C GLU A 373 -16.17 -21.61 35.64
N ALA A 374 -16.81 -20.74 34.86
CA ALA A 374 -17.36 -21.12 33.56
C ALA A 374 -16.27 -21.40 32.52
N PHE A 375 -15.14 -20.71 32.62
CA PHE A 375 -13.99 -20.96 31.76
C PHE A 375 -13.33 -22.30 32.12
N ASP A 376 -13.07 -22.52 33.41
CA ASP A 376 -12.38 -23.71 33.93
C ASP A 376 -13.13 -25.02 33.61
N THR A 377 -14.46 -24.96 33.48
CA THR A 377 -15.31 -26.10 33.14
C THR A 377 -15.57 -26.26 31.63
N SER A 378 -15.08 -25.33 30.80
CA SER A 378 -15.24 -25.37 29.34
C SER A 378 -14.07 -26.03 28.62
N THR A 379 -14.22 -26.31 27.32
CA THR A 379 -13.14 -26.77 26.44
C THR A 379 -11.96 -25.79 26.37
N TRP A 380 -12.20 -24.50 26.64
CA TRP A 380 -11.16 -23.47 26.67
C TRP A 380 -10.15 -23.64 27.83
N SER A 381 -10.46 -24.46 28.84
CA SER A 381 -9.49 -24.85 29.87
C SER A 381 -8.30 -25.63 29.30
N ILE A 382 -8.51 -26.43 28.24
CA ILE A 382 -7.45 -27.11 27.48
C ILE A 382 -6.61 -26.07 26.74
N GLY A 383 -7.27 -25.10 26.10
CA GLY A 383 -6.62 -23.99 25.40
C GLY A 383 -5.76 -23.14 26.32
N ARG A 384 -6.19 -22.91 27.57
CA ARG A 384 -5.37 -22.27 28.60
C ARG A 384 -4.06 -23.03 28.81
N LYS A 385 -4.15 -24.35 29.04
CA LYS A 385 -2.95 -25.17 29.27
C LYS A 385 -2.00 -25.09 28.07
N GLN A 386 -2.51 -25.28 26.85
CA GLN A 386 -1.71 -25.18 25.62
C GLN A 386 -1.06 -23.80 25.47
N PHE A 387 -1.79 -22.73 25.78
CA PHE A 387 -1.31 -21.37 25.62
C PHE A 387 -0.26 -20.97 26.68
N THR A 388 -0.43 -21.39 27.94
CA THR A 388 0.51 -21.15 29.03
C THR A 388 1.77 -22.02 28.90
N ASP A 389 1.63 -23.26 28.43
CA ASP A 389 2.75 -24.19 28.27
C ASP A 389 3.49 -24.02 26.93
N ASP A 390 3.16 -22.97 26.15
CA ASP A 390 3.67 -22.73 24.78
C ASP A 390 3.60 -24.00 23.91
N ALA A 391 2.44 -24.67 23.90
CA ALA A 391 2.20 -25.96 23.26
C ALA A 391 0.94 -25.94 22.37
N ILE A 392 0.67 -24.83 21.71
CA ILE A 392 -0.45 -24.73 20.76
C ILE A 392 -0.09 -25.55 19.50
N PRO A 393 -0.96 -26.46 19.04
CA PRO A 393 -0.69 -27.25 17.84
C PRO A 393 -0.47 -26.38 16.59
N LEU A 394 0.50 -26.76 15.75
CA LEU A 394 0.77 -26.09 14.47
C LEU A 394 -0.49 -25.99 13.59
N SER A 395 -1.31 -27.05 13.56
CA SER A 395 -2.57 -27.07 12.79
C SER A 395 -3.60 -26.05 13.25
N SER A 396 -3.50 -25.56 14.48
CA SER A 396 -4.37 -24.50 15.02
C SER A 396 -3.80 -23.11 14.75
N LEU A 397 -2.47 -22.96 14.69
CA LEU A 397 -1.81 -21.69 14.39
C LEU A 397 -1.67 -21.42 12.89
N PHE A 398 -1.66 -22.49 12.08
CA PHE A 398 -1.59 -22.49 10.63
C PHE A 398 -2.72 -23.39 10.12
N PRO A 399 -3.99 -22.93 10.19
CA PRO A 399 -5.13 -23.75 9.80
C PRO A 399 -5.11 -24.05 8.31
N HIS A 400 -5.80 -25.12 7.92
CA HIS A 400 -5.98 -25.47 6.52
C HIS A 400 -6.53 -24.26 5.74
N PRO A 401 -5.98 -23.92 4.56
CA PRO A 401 -6.38 -22.72 3.81
C PRO A 401 -7.87 -22.61 3.48
N SER A 402 -8.54 -23.75 3.26
CA SER A 402 -10.01 -23.77 3.09
C SER A 402 -10.78 -23.28 4.33
N LEU A 403 -10.19 -23.30 5.52
CA LEU A 403 -10.79 -22.80 6.76
C LEU A 403 -10.41 -21.34 7.04
N SER A 404 -9.30 -20.84 6.50
CA SER A 404 -8.87 -19.46 6.75
C SER A 404 -9.81 -18.46 6.06
N ARG A 405 -10.52 -17.66 6.86
CA ARG A 405 -11.33 -16.54 6.37
C ARG A 405 -10.50 -15.31 6.05
N LEU A 406 -9.31 -15.20 6.61
CA LEU A 406 -8.53 -13.96 6.67
C LEU A 406 -7.32 -14.04 5.75
N ARG A 407 -6.98 -12.88 5.17
CA ARG A 407 -5.69 -12.69 4.52
C ARG A 407 -4.68 -12.48 5.64
N ASP A 408 -4.01 -13.54 6.05
CA ASP A 408 -3.13 -13.50 7.22
C ASP A 408 -1.72 -13.00 6.88
N TRP A 409 -1.32 -13.10 5.61
CA TRP A 409 0.06 -12.85 5.17
C TRP A 409 0.08 -12.11 3.82
N ASP A 410 0.72 -10.95 3.81
CA ASP A 410 1.10 -10.13 2.67
C ASP A 410 2.49 -10.51 2.13
N ASP A 411 3.43 -11.00 2.95
CA ASP A 411 4.70 -11.56 2.47
C ASP A 411 4.44 -12.93 1.81
N PRO A 412 4.72 -13.07 0.51
CA PRO A 412 4.39 -14.28 -0.23
C PRO A 412 5.17 -15.52 0.23
N ARG A 413 6.39 -15.37 0.78
CA ARG A 413 7.16 -16.50 1.33
C ARG A 413 6.48 -17.05 2.57
N LEU A 414 6.02 -16.15 3.46
CA LEU A 414 5.25 -16.53 4.63
C LEU A 414 3.91 -17.13 4.23
N ALA A 415 3.19 -16.53 3.29
CA ALA A 415 1.94 -17.06 2.77
C ALA A 415 2.11 -18.48 2.24
N ARG A 416 3.15 -18.73 1.43
CA ARG A 416 3.47 -20.05 0.89
C ARG A 416 3.77 -21.07 1.97
N PHE A 417 4.68 -20.73 2.88
CA PHE A 417 5.05 -21.60 3.99
C PHE A 417 3.83 -21.99 4.83
N CYS A 418 3.02 -21.01 5.23
CA CYS A 418 1.81 -21.23 6.01
C CYS A 418 0.76 -22.05 5.24
N TRP A 419 0.67 -21.87 3.92
CA TRP A 419 -0.22 -22.67 3.07
C TRP A 419 0.21 -24.14 3.04
N ASP A 420 1.51 -24.43 2.88
CA ASP A 420 2.05 -25.80 2.84
C ASP A 420 1.86 -26.50 4.21
N VAL A 421 2.19 -25.81 5.31
CA VAL A 421 2.00 -26.33 6.68
C VAL A 421 0.52 -26.56 6.99
N GLY A 422 -0.36 -25.65 6.56
CA GLY A 422 -1.81 -25.78 6.78
C GLY A 422 -2.43 -26.95 6.00
N HIS A 423 -1.90 -27.28 4.82
CA HIS A 423 -2.31 -28.47 4.05
C HIS A 423 -1.72 -29.76 4.61
N ASN A 424 -0.45 -29.73 4.99
CA ASN A 424 0.27 -30.87 5.52
C ASN A 424 1.17 -30.44 6.67
N PRO A 425 0.71 -30.55 7.93
CA PRO A 425 1.51 -30.17 9.10
C PRO A 425 2.86 -30.92 9.19
N ALA A 426 2.97 -32.11 8.60
CA ALA A 426 4.23 -32.86 8.55
C ALA A 426 5.27 -32.25 7.59
N SER A 427 4.88 -31.29 6.75
CA SER A 427 5.80 -30.53 5.89
C SER A 427 6.53 -29.41 6.63
N PHE A 428 6.20 -29.16 7.90
CA PHE A 428 6.84 -28.11 8.69
C PHE A 428 8.36 -28.30 8.76
N ASP A 429 9.09 -27.28 8.29
CA ASP A 429 10.53 -27.20 8.33
C ASP A 429 10.95 -25.94 9.12
N LEU A 430 11.60 -26.17 10.26
CA LEU A 430 12.07 -25.10 11.12
C LEU A 430 13.21 -24.28 10.49
N ASP A 431 14.10 -24.91 9.71
CA ASP A 431 15.21 -24.20 9.06
C ASP A 431 14.70 -23.29 7.95
N GLN A 432 13.70 -23.75 7.20
CA GLN A 432 12.99 -22.90 6.24
C GLN A 432 12.30 -21.71 6.93
N ALA A 433 11.61 -21.96 8.06
CA ALA A 433 10.95 -20.90 8.83
C ALA A 433 11.94 -19.84 9.33
N ILE A 434 13.09 -20.27 9.86
CA ILE A 434 14.19 -19.38 10.29
C ILE A 434 14.72 -18.58 9.12
N GLY A 435 14.95 -19.23 7.96
CA GLY A 435 15.39 -18.56 6.74
C GLY A 435 14.42 -17.45 6.32
N ILE A 436 13.11 -17.71 6.35
CA ILE A 436 12.09 -16.70 6.03
C ILE A 436 12.16 -15.51 7.01
N ILE A 437 12.25 -15.75 8.32
CA ILE A 437 12.35 -14.69 9.33
C ILE A 437 13.62 -13.86 9.14
N ALA A 438 14.75 -14.54 8.95
CA ALA A 438 16.07 -13.92 8.81
C ALA A 438 16.22 -13.15 7.49
N ASP A 439 15.59 -13.60 6.40
CA ASP A 439 15.63 -12.98 5.07
C ASP A 439 14.44 -12.06 4.81
N HIS A 440 13.55 -11.88 5.80
CA HIS A 440 12.47 -10.93 5.69
C HIS A 440 13.03 -9.50 5.65
N GLN A 441 12.68 -8.80 4.57
CA GLN A 441 13.11 -7.45 4.26
C GLN A 441 12.22 -6.91 3.12
N PRO A 442 10.97 -6.53 3.42
CA PRO A 442 10.09 -5.93 2.42
C PRO A 442 10.66 -4.60 1.91
N ASN A 443 10.14 -4.14 0.77
CA ASN A 443 10.53 -2.83 0.24
C ASN A 443 10.10 -1.71 1.21
N PRO A 444 10.78 -0.55 1.21
CA PRO A 444 10.47 0.52 2.15
C PRO A 444 9.00 0.97 2.07
N ILE A 445 8.33 1.08 3.22
CA ILE A 445 6.96 1.60 3.29
C ILE A 445 6.89 2.97 2.63
N ARG A 446 6.01 3.13 1.65
CA ARG A 446 5.81 4.39 0.94
C ARG A 446 5.50 5.54 1.90
N ARG A 447 6.07 6.70 1.62
CA ARG A 447 5.92 7.92 2.41
C ARG A 447 6.11 9.17 1.55
N GLU A 448 5.68 10.30 2.10
CA GLU A 448 5.94 11.63 1.57
C GLU A 448 6.76 12.44 2.59
N TRP A 449 7.42 13.47 2.08
CA TRP A 449 8.03 14.54 2.86
C TRP A 449 7.11 15.74 2.91
N ILE A 450 7.04 16.37 4.07
CA ILE A 450 6.49 17.71 4.25
C ILE A 450 7.67 18.68 4.29
N GLU A 451 7.83 19.47 3.23
CA GLU A 451 8.93 20.43 3.07
C GLU A 451 8.55 21.85 3.53
N GLY A 452 7.26 22.07 3.78
CA GLY A 452 6.70 23.35 4.18
C GLY A 452 5.20 23.24 4.40
N LYS A 453 4.55 24.36 4.70
CA LYS A 453 3.09 24.38 4.93
C LYS A 453 2.36 23.96 3.65
N PHE A 454 1.73 22.79 3.67
CA PHE A 454 1.04 22.17 2.53
C PHE A 454 1.93 21.84 1.32
N VAL A 455 3.24 21.78 1.49
CA VAL A 455 4.19 21.35 0.45
C VAL A 455 4.57 19.91 0.72
N TYR A 456 4.20 19.01 -0.20
CA TYR A 456 4.43 17.57 -0.09
C TYR A 456 5.24 17.08 -1.28
N ALA A 457 6.23 16.23 -1.02
CA ALA A 457 7.03 15.58 -2.05
C ALA A 457 7.08 14.06 -1.81
N PRO A 458 6.91 13.21 -2.84
CA PRO A 458 7.16 11.78 -2.70
C PRO A 458 8.59 11.52 -2.24
N ALA A 459 8.80 10.61 -1.28
CA ALA A 459 10.15 10.27 -0.85
C ALA A 459 10.90 9.41 -1.87
N PHE A 460 10.16 8.58 -2.61
CA PHE A 460 10.60 7.70 -3.69
C PHE A 460 9.37 7.17 -4.43
N GLU A 461 9.57 6.60 -5.63
CA GLU A 461 8.50 5.94 -6.38
C GLU A 461 8.01 4.69 -5.65
N PRO A 462 6.68 4.50 -5.45
CA PRO A 462 6.15 3.35 -4.73
C PRO A 462 6.57 2.01 -5.34
N MET A 463 7.13 1.14 -4.51
CA MET A 463 7.61 -0.18 -4.90
C MET A 463 6.56 -1.27 -4.59
N LEU A 464 6.59 -2.34 -5.36
CA LEU A 464 5.86 -3.58 -5.08
C LEU A 464 6.33 -4.14 -3.72
N ASN A 465 5.48 -4.89 -3.02
CA ASN A 465 5.83 -5.54 -1.75
C ASN A 465 6.37 -4.58 -0.66
N ASP A 466 5.81 -3.37 -0.57
CA ASP A 466 6.07 -2.39 0.49
C ASP A 466 5.16 -2.57 1.72
N ARG A 467 4.70 -3.81 1.94
CA ARG A 467 3.78 -4.26 3.00
C ARG A 467 4.34 -5.51 3.70
N GLY A 468 3.65 -5.98 4.75
CA GLY A 468 3.99 -7.22 5.43
C GLY A 468 5.16 -7.15 6.42
N HIS A 469 5.69 -5.96 6.73
CA HIS A 469 6.82 -5.79 7.64
C HIS A 469 6.61 -6.46 9.01
N GLY A 470 5.43 -6.33 9.62
CA GLY A 470 5.13 -6.92 10.92
C GLY A 470 5.02 -8.45 10.92
N GLU A 471 4.92 -9.07 9.75
CA GLU A 471 4.49 -10.46 9.64
C GLU A 471 5.52 -11.46 10.13
N ALA A 472 6.81 -11.20 9.91
CA ALA A 472 7.84 -12.07 10.48
C ALA A 472 7.84 -12.05 12.02
N VAL A 473 7.42 -10.95 12.66
CA VAL A 473 7.25 -10.88 14.12
C VAL A 473 6.05 -11.74 14.56
N ASN A 474 4.92 -11.60 13.87
CA ASN A 474 3.70 -12.36 14.15
C ASN A 474 3.91 -13.86 13.90
N PHE A 475 4.65 -14.21 12.84
CA PHE A 475 5.04 -15.56 12.51
C PHE A 475 5.98 -16.14 13.58
N THR A 476 6.99 -15.38 14.00
CA THR A 476 7.87 -15.76 15.12
C THR A 476 7.04 -16.05 16.37
N TRP A 477 6.11 -15.15 16.74
CA TRP A 477 5.21 -15.37 17.88
C TRP A 477 4.45 -16.70 17.79
N ARG A 478 3.91 -17.05 16.62
CA ARG A 478 3.20 -18.35 16.43
C ARG A 478 4.14 -19.52 16.68
N LEU A 479 5.38 -19.49 16.17
CA LEU A 479 6.34 -20.57 16.40
C LEU A 479 6.76 -20.68 17.87
N LEU A 480 6.92 -19.55 18.56
CA LEU A 480 7.18 -19.51 20.00
C LEU A 480 6.05 -20.20 20.77
N LYS A 481 4.79 -19.86 20.46
CA LYS A 481 3.60 -20.46 21.07
C LYS A 481 3.34 -21.92 20.67
N ALA A 482 4.01 -22.41 19.63
CA ALA A 482 4.02 -23.81 19.24
C ALA A 482 5.14 -24.64 19.93
N GLY A 483 5.97 -24.00 20.77
CA GLY A 483 6.98 -24.67 21.58
C GLY A 483 8.38 -24.70 20.97
N TYR A 484 8.60 -24.00 19.86
CA TYR A 484 9.90 -23.98 19.16
C TYR A 484 10.90 -22.94 19.71
N ALA A 485 10.59 -22.29 20.82
CA ALA A 485 11.40 -21.18 21.35
C ALA A 485 12.89 -21.50 21.49
N ARG A 486 13.22 -22.63 22.15
CA ARG A 486 14.61 -23.05 22.37
C ARG A 486 15.34 -23.33 21.06
N ASP A 487 14.73 -24.15 20.20
CA ASP A 487 15.34 -24.57 18.93
C ASP A 487 15.50 -23.39 17.97
N LEU A 488 14.54 -22.46 17.94
CA LEU A 488 14.63 -21.21 17.20
C LEU A 488 15.83 -20.39 17.65
N ILE A 489 15.92 -20.10 18.95
CA ILE A 489 17.00 -19.27 19.52
C ILE A 489 18.37 -19.91 19.24
N GLU A 490 18.50 -21.22 19.46
CA GLU A 490 19.75 -21.94 19.23
C GLU A 490 20.18 -21.86 17.76
N ARG A 491 19.29 -22.21 16.82
CA ARG A 491 19.61 -22.20 15.38
C ARG A 491 19.83 -20.79 14.83
N MET A 492 19.05 -19.79 15.30
CA MET A 492 19.22 -18.39 14.91
C MET A 492 20.59 -17.83 15.33
N SER A 493 21.18 -18.34 16.41
CA SER A 493 22.53 -17.94 16.87
C SER A 493 23.65 -18.35 15.89
N HIS A 494 23.38 -19.30 15.00
CA HIS A 494 24.31 -19.80 13.99
C HIS A 494 24.14 -19.13 12.61
N LEU A 495 23.20 -18.18 12.47
CA LEU A 495 23.04 -17.41 11.24
C LEU A 495 24.26 -16.49 11.00
N PRO A 496 24.46 -16.03 9.75
CA PRO A 496 25.40 -14.94 9.46
C PRO A 496 25.18 -13.75 10.41
N PRO A 497 26.26 -13.09 10.89
CA PRO A 497 26.17 -12.10 11.97
C PRO A 497 25.16 -10.98 11.73
N ASP A 498 25.05 -10.47 10.51
CA ASP A 498 24.10 -9.43 10.12
C ASP A 498 22.64 -9.89 10.25
N LYS A 499 22.34 -11.12 9.84
CA LYS A 499 21.02 -11.74 9.99
C LYS A 499 20.72 -12.06 11.45
N ALA A 500 21.68 -12.64 12.17
CA ALA A 500 21.53 -12.95 13.58
C ALA A 500 21.26 -11.68 14.41
N ASP A 501 22.08 -10.64 14.24
CA ASP A 501 21.92 -9.36 14.96
C ASP A 501 20.54 -8.74 14.69
N LYS A 502 20.07 -8.76 13.45
CA LYS A 502 18.71 -8.31 13.10
C LYS A 502 17.63 -9.11 13.84
N VAL A 503 17.72 -10.44 13.83
CA VAL A 503 16.72 -11.32 14.44
C VAL A 503 16.74 -11.21 15.97
N PHE A 504 17.90 -11.22 16.61
CA PHE A 504 18.01 -11.07 18.06
C PHE A 504 17.58 -9.68 18.55
N ALA A 505 17.79 -8.63 17.76
CA ALA A 505 17.24 -7.32 18.07
C ALA A 505 15.69 -7.32 18.01
N MET A 506 15.09 -8.07 17.09
CA MET A 506 13.63 -8.28 17.05
C MET A 506 13.15 -9.12 18.25
N LEU A 507 13.85 -10.20 18.62
CA LEU A 507 13.52 -11.01 19.80
C LEU A 507 13.56 -10.20 21.10
N ALA A 508 14.49 -9.25 21.24
CA ALA A 508 14.56 -8.36 22.40
C ALA A 508 13.27 -7.55 22.62
N MET A 509 12.46 -7.35 21.57
CA MET A 509 11.21 -6.61 21.67
C MET A 509 10.07 -7.44 22.26
N PHE A 510 10.14 -8.78 22.28
CA PHE A 510 9.09 -9.57 22.91
C PHE A 510 9.08 -9.33 24.42
N ASP A 511 7.91 -9.11 25.00
CA ASP A 511 7.72 -9.10 26.46
C ASP A 511 7.68 -10.54 27.01
N ARG A 512 8.79 -11.25 26.74
CA ARG A 512 9.01 -12.65 27.07
C ARG A 512 10.45 -12.81 27.53
N GLU A 513 10.63 -13.33 28.74
CA GLU A 513 11.92 -13.33 29.43
C GLU A 513 12.99 -14.11 28.66
N ASP A 514 12.66 -15.29 28.15
CA ASP A 514 13.59 -16.13 27.39
C ASP A 514 14.09 -15.44 26.10
N CYS A 515 13.22 -14.73 25.38
CA CYS A 515 13.62 -13.93 24.21
C CYS A 515 14.56 -12.80 24.59
N ARG A 516 14.24 -12.03 25.64
CA ARG A 516 15.04 -10.89 26.09
C ARG A 516 16.41 -11.34 26.61
N GLN A 517 16.46 -12.44 27.36
CA GLN A 517 17.71 -13.01 27.85
C GLN A 517 18.55 -13.59 26.73
N ALA A 518 17.94 -14.24 25.73
CA ALA A 518 18.66 -14.73 24.57
C ALA A 518 19.28 -13.58 23.76
N ALA A 519 18.55 -12.49 23.55
CA ALA A 519 19.09 -11.29 22.92
C ALA A 519 20.21 -10.63 23.75
N ALA A 520 20.02 -10.51 25.06
CA ALA A 520 21.04 -10.01 25.98
C ALA A 520 22.33 -10.84 25.89
N ALA A 521 22.22 -12.16 25.87
CA ALA A 521 23.36 -13.07 25.71
C ALA A 521 24.03 -12.91 24.34
N HIS A 522 23.27 -12.86 23.24
CA HIS A 522 23.78 -12.71 21.87
C HIS A 522 24.62 -11.44 21.67
N PHE A 523 24.19 -10.33 22.28
CA PHE A 523 24.90 -9.05 22.21
C PHE A 523 25.91 -8.84 23.35
N ALA A 524 25.97 -9.75 24.34
CA ALA A 524 26.72 -9.59 25.58
C ALA A 524 26.32 -8.32 26.37
N LEU A 525 25.02 -8.05 26.45
CA LEU A 525 24.40 -6.89 27.09
C LEU A 525 23.41 -7.33 28.18
N PRO A 526 23.87 -7.65 29.40
CA PRO A 526 23.00 -8.17 30.46
C PRO A 526 21.93 -7.17 30.94
N ASP A 527 22.13 -5.88 30.70
CA ASP A 527 21.19 -4.80 31.04
C ASP A 527 20.18 -4.48 29.93
N LEU A 528 20.30 -5.12 28.76
CA LEU A 528 19.39 -4.92 27.62
C LEU A 528 17.91 -5.11 28.00
N PRO A 529 17.49 -6.18 28.74
CA PRO A 529 16.08 -6.38 29.08
C PRO A 529 15.48 -5.19 29.85
N ALA A 530 16.22 -4.68 30.84
CA ALA A 530 15.80 -3.53 31.65
C ALA A 530 15.73 -2.25 30.81
N MET A 531 16.66 -2.08 29.86
CA MET A 531 16.67 -0.92 28.97
C MET A 531 15.49 -0.94 27.98
N ILE A 532 15.12 -2.12 27.46
CA ILE A 532 13.91 -2.27 26.63
C ILE A 532 12.64 -1.98 27.42
N GLU A 533 12.54 -2.43 28.67
CA GLU A 533 11.40 -2.11 29.54
C GLU A 533 11.25 -0.59 29.72
N GLN A 534 12.36 0.13 29.94
CA GLN A 534 12.36 1.59 30.02
C GLN A 534 11.91 2.25 28.71
N ALA A 535 12.34 1.72 27.56
CA ALA A 535 11.95 2.23 26.24
C ALA A 535 10.44 2.17 26.01
N PHE A 536 9.73 1.19 26.58
CA PHE A 536 8.28 1.03 26.43
C PHE A 536 7.43 1.66 27.53
N SER A 537 8.05 2.41 28.45
CA SER A 537 7.34 3.19 29.46
C SER A 537 6.40 4.22 28.82
N GLU A 538 5.23 4.48 29.44
CA GLU A 538 4.18 5.32 28.84
C GLU A 538 4.59 6.80 28.70
N ARG A 539 5.40 7.28 29.64
CA ARG A 539 5.86 8.67 29.75
C ARG A 539 7.32 8.72 30.17
N PRO A 540 8.26 8.47 29.25
CA PRO A 540 9.68 8.48 29.58
C PRO A 540 10.10 9.87 30.07
N SER A 541 10.89 9.92 31.14
CA SER A 541 11.46 11.17 31.66
C SER A 541 12.56 11.70 30.73
N LEU A 542 13.04 12.94 30.93
CA LEU A 542 14.18 13.43 30.14
C LEU A 542 15.40 12.53 30.37
N GLU A 543 15.63 12.14 31.62
CA GLU A 543 16.69 11.24 32.04
C GLU A 543 16.58 9.87 31.34
N THR A 544 15.36 9.35 31.17
CA THR A 544 15.12 8.12 30.40
C THR A 544 15.49 8.29 28.93
N HIS A 545 15.10 9.40 28.28
CA HIS A 545 15.48 9.64 26.88
C HIS A 545 17.00 9.73 26.71
N LEU A 546 17.70 10.38 27.64
CA LEU A 546 19.17 10.46 27.62
C LEU A 546 19.81 9.09 27.86
N ALA A 547 19.29 8.30 28.82
CA ALA A 547 19.79 6.95 29.08
C ALA A 547 19.64 6.02 27.86
N LEU A 548 18.51 6.09 27.15
CA LEU A 548 18.29 5.36 25.90
C LEU A 548 19.28 5.80 24.82
N ALA A 549 19.48 7.11 24.68
CA ALA A 549 20.42 7.68 23.73
C ALA A 549 21.86 7.19 24.00
N ASP A 550 22.34 7.35 25.24
CA ASP A 550 23.67 6.93 25.69
C ASP A 550 23.87 5.40 25.58
N TYR A 551 22.79 4.62 25.72
CA TYR A 551 22.82 3.17 25.51
C TYR A 551 23.08 2.83 24.04
N GLY A 552 22.33 3.46 23.12
CA GLY A 552 22.53 3.27 21.69
C GLY A 552 23.92 3.70 21.22
N ASP A 553 24.44 4.81 21.74
CA ASP A 553 25.79 5.32 21.46
C ASP A 553 26.88 4.31 21.85
N ARG A 554 26.82 3.78 23.09
CA ARG A 554 27.82 2.85 23.63
C ARG A 554 27.80 1.46 23.00
N HIS A 555 26.69 1.05 22.37
CA HIS A 555 26.48 -0.32 21.91
C HIS A 555 26.18 -0.40 20.41
N GLN A 556 27.16 0.00 19.58
CA GLN A 556 27.03 0.08 18.12
C GLN A 556 26.50 -1.20 17.45
N ARG A 557 27.04 -2.39 17.79
CA ARG A 557 26.60 -3.67 17.18
C ARG A 557 25.11 -3.91 17.39
N TRP A 558 24.65 -3.73 18.63
CA TRP A 558 23.23 -3.87 18.97
C TRP A 558 22.38 -2.80 18.27
N ARG A 559 22.83 -1.54 18.25
CA ARG A 559 22.15 -0.44 17.55
C ARG A 559 21.99 -0.73 16.06
N SER A 560 23.03 -1.22 15.39
CA SER A 560 22.97 -1.63 13.98
C SER A 560 21.98 -2.79 13.76
N GLY A 561 21.98 -3.79 14.65
CA GLY A 561 20.97 -4.87 14.65
C GLY A 561 19.54 -4.34 14.83
N LEU A 562 19.32 -3.41 15.78
CA LEU A 562 18.04 -2.75 16.01
C LEU A 562 17.58 -1.98 14.77
N VAL A 563 18.47 -1.21 14.12
CA VAL A 563 18.16 -0.48 12.88
C VAL A 563 17.77 -1.43 11.75
N ALA A 564 18.50 -2.53 11.58
CA ALA A 564 18.17 -3.56 10.61
C ALA A 564 16.78 -4.16 10.90
N ALA A 565 16.48 -4.45 12.17
CA ALA A 565 15.21 -5.00 12.61
C ALA A 565 14.06 -3.99 12.44
N MET A 566 14.29 -2.71 12.76
CA MET A 566 13.36 -1.62 12.56
C MET A 566 12.97 -1.43 11.10
N ARG A 567 13.93 -1.57 10.17
CA ARG A 567 13.69 -1.46 8.72
C ARG A 567 12.98 -2.70 8.16
N ALA A 568 13.42 -3.89 8.54
CA ALA A 568 12.83 -5.14 8.06
C ALA A 568 11.42 -5.35 8.62
N TYR A 569 11.24 -5.17 9.92
CA TYR A 569 10.02 -5.56 10.63
C TYR A 569 9.11 -4.39 11.03
N ALA A 570 9.47 -3.15 10.63
CA ALA A 570 8.75 -1.92 10.98
C ALA A 570 8.52 -1.74 12.50
N LEU A 571 9.45 -2.22 13.35
CA LEU A 571 9.28 -2.23 14.82
C LEU A 571 9.07 -0.85 15.44
N HIS A 572 9.42 0.21 14.74
CA HIS A 572 9.34 1.60 15.21
C HIS A 572 8.18 2.37 14.56
N LEU A 573 7.40 1.75 13.69
CA LEU A 573 6.29 2.39 12.98
C LEU A 573 4.96 1.95 13.56
N TYR A 574 4.02 2.88 13.64
CA TYR A 574 2.66 2.62 14.10
C TYR A 574 1.65 2.94 13.01
N SER A 575 0.84 1.95 12.61
CA SER A 575 -0.23 2.12 11.62
C SER A 575 -1.54 1.57 12.18
N ASN A 576 -2.65 2.23 11.85
CA ASN A 576 -3.98 1.70 12.17
C ASN A 576 -4.49 0.72 11.10
N TYR A 577 -3.83 0.66 9.94
CA TYR A 577 -4.33 -0.06 8.76
C TYR A 577 -3.37 -1.15 8.25
N HIS A 578 -2.07 -0.95 8.43
CA HIS A 578 -1.00 -1.89 8.08
C HIS A 578 -0.20 -2.16 9.35
N PRO A 579 -0.76 -2.90 10.33
CA PRO A 579 -0.09 -3.06 11.60
C PRO A 579 1.32 -3.63 11.39
N GLY A 580 2.27 -3.10 12.15
CA GLY A 580 3.56 -3.74 12.35
C GLY A 580 3.38 -5.03 13.16
N ALA A 581 4.18 -5.24 14.18
CA ALA A 581 3.92 -6.32 15.13
C ALA A 581 2.48 -6.23 15.67
N ASP A 582 1.74 -7.34 15.64
CA ASP A 582 0.36 -7.41 16.07
C ASP A 582 0.28 -7.30 17.59
N TRP A 583 -0.07 -6.11 18.08
CA TRP A 583 -0.20 -5.81 19.51
C TRP A 583 -1.40 -6.50 20.17
N PHE A 584 -2.21 -7.26 19.44
CA PHE A 584 -3.24 -8.11 20.03
C PHE A 584 -2.68 -9.41 20.60
N LEU A 585 -1.51 -9.84 20.12
CA LEU A 585 -0.78 -11.01 20.59
C LEU A 585 -0.12 -10.72 21.95
N GLU A 586 -0.24 -11.68 22.87
CA GLU A 586 0.41 -11.58 24.19
C GLU A 586 1.93 -11.52 24.07
N GLY A 587 2.54 -10.60 24.79
CA GLY A 587 3.97 -10.31 24.70
C GLY A 587 4.30 -9.17 23.73
N LEU A 588 3.34 -8.69 22.94
CA LEU A 588 3.51 -7.58 21.97
C LEU A 588 2.61 -6.38 22.28
N GLU A 589 1.83 -6.40 23.36
CA GLU A 589 0.84 -5.35 23.64
C GLU A 589 1.47 -3.99 23.90
N HIS A 590 2.76 -3.94 24.24
CA HIS A 590 3.50 -2.70 24.41
C HIS A 590 3.74 -1.95 23.09
N PHE A 591 3.50 -2.55 21.91
CA PHE A 591 3.49 -1.86 20.62
C PHE A 591 2.26 -0.94 20.43
N SER A 592 1.18 -1.18 21.18
CA SER A 592 -0.06 -0.42 21.07
C SER A 592 0.11 1.08 21.36
N ARG A 593 -0.77 1.90 20.76
CA ARG A 593 -0.81 3.36 20.95
C ARG A 593 0.51 4.06 20.58
N ALA A 594 1.17 3.59 19.53
CA ALA A 594 2.44 4.12 19.02
C ALA A 594 3.61 4.09 20.01
N ARG A 595 3.57 3.24 21.04
CA ARG A 595 4.70 3.08 21.98
C ARG A 595 5.91 2.41 21.33
N CYS A 596 5.69 1.62 20.29
CA CYS A 596 6.73 1.06 19.42
C CYS A 596 7.71 2.13 18.88
N CYS A 597 7.22 3.33 18.64
CA CYS A 597 7.99 4.45 18.09
C CYS A 597 9.08 4.98 19.03
N GLN A 598 9.07 4.60 20.32
CA GLN A 598 10.08 5.03 21.29
C GLN A 598 11.45 4.38 21.06
N LEU A 599 11.51 3.33 20.25
CA LEU A 599 12.78 2.72 19.80
C LEU A 599 13.68 3.71 19.05
N LEU A 600 13.11 4.74 18.43
CA LEU A 600 13.86 5.83 17.78
C LEU A 600 14.79 6.57 18.76
N PHE A 601 14.51 6.53 20.06
CA PHE A 601 15.31 7.26 21.04
C PHE A 601 16.71 6.69 21.26
N PHE A 602 16.95 5.42 20.90
CA PHE A 602 18.29 4.84 20.84
C PHE A 602 19.16 5.45 19.72
N LEU A 603 18.55 6.18 18.77
CA LEU A 603 19.24 6.82 17.66
C LEU A 603 19.46 8.33 17.85
N ILE A 604 19.19 8.88 19.05
CA ILE A 604 19.34 10.32 19.30
C ILE A 604 20.77 10.80 19.01
N HIS A 605 21.81 10.02 19.34
CA HIS A 605 23.20 10.39 18.99
C HIS A 605 23.58 10.06 17.55
N HIS A 606 22.85 9.16 16.90
CA HIS A 606 23.17 8.60 15.59
C HIS A 606 21.98 8.65 14.62
N PRO A 607 21.44 9.85 14.32
CA PRO A 607 20.32 9.98 13.38
C PRO A 607 20.68 9.49 11.96
N GLU A 608 21.96 9.47 11.59
CA GLU A 608 22.47 8.96 10.31
C GLU A 608 22.20 7.47 10.08
N ASP A 609 22.03 6.69 11.16
CA ASP A 609 21.75 5.27 11.06
C ASP A 609 20.31 4.98 10.57
N ASP A 610 19.39 5.96 10.61
CA ASP A 610 18.06 5.84 10.02
C ASP A 610 17.88 6.86 8.87
N PRO A 611 17.54 6.45 7.64
CA PRO A 611 17.50 7.37 6.50
C PRO A 611 16.43 8.46 6.65
N VAL A 612 15.38 8.20 7.44
CA VAL A 612 14.32 9.18 7.69
C VAL A 612 14.83 10.24 8.66
N LEU A 613 15.40 9.85 9.80
CA LEU A 613 16.05 10.77 10.74
C LEU A 613 17.18 11.56 10.09
N ALA A 614 18.04 10.90 9.30
CA ALA A 614 19.12 11.55 8.57
C ALA A 614 18.58 12.68 7.67
N THR A 615 17.54 12.38 6.87
CA THR A 615 16.90 13.37 5.99
C THR A 615 16.23 14.50 6.79
N MET A 616 15.56 14.19 7.90
CA MET A 616 14.96 15.22 8.76
C MET A 616 16.02 16.17 9.31
N ILE A 617 17.16 15.64 9.77
CA ILE A 617 18.28 16.41 10.30
C ILE A 617 18.91 17.27 9.20
N GLU A 618 19.15 16.72 8.01
CA GLU A 618 19.82 17.41 6.90
C GLU A 618 18.92 18.46 6.22
N LYS A 619 17.66 18.10 5.94
CA LYS A 619 16.74 18.89 5.10
C LYS A 619 15.66 19.63 5.88
N GLU A 620 15.54 19.37 7.18
CA GLU A 620 14.53 19.99 8.04
C GLU A 620 13.07 19.66 7.64
N TRP A 621 12.88 18.52 6.98
CA TRP A 621 11.57 18.03 6.53
C TRP A 621 10.90 17.13 7.57
N LEU A 622 9.58 16.97 7.49
CA LEU A 622 8.84 15.99 8.31
C LEU A 622 8.35 14.80 7.47
N PRO A 623 8.44 13.56 7.97
CA PRO A 623 7.85 12.42 7.29
C PRO A 623 6.33 12.41 7.48
N THR A 624 5.61 11.94 6.47
CA THR A 624 4.17 11.66 6.56
C THR A 624 3.80 10.43 5.76
N GLY A 625 2.64 9.85 6.10
CA GLY A 625 2.03 8.79 5.31
C GLY A 625 1.45 9.31 3.98
N VAL A 626 1.31 8.42 3.00
CA VAL A 626 0.63 8.72 1.73
C VAL A 626 -0.88 8.68 1.95
N GLY A 627 -1.60 9.72 1.54
CA GLY A 627 -3.05 9.85 1.79
C GLY A 627 -3.93 8.81 1.08
N VAL A 628 -3.41 8.08 0.09
CA VAL A 628 -4.12 7.05 -0.67
C VAL A 628 -3.67 5.66 -0.20
N GLY A 629 -4.60 4.72 0.00
CA GLY A 629 -4.29 3.32 0.32
C GLY A 629 -3.97 3.04 1.80
N ALA A 630 -4.31 3.98 2.69
CA ALA A 630 -4.23 3.85 4.14
C ALA A 630 -2.81 3.68 4.72
N PHE A 631 -1.78 4.20 4.04
CA PHE A 631 -0.39 4.18 4.52
C PHE A 631 -0.15 5.30 5.55
N ASP A 632 -0.69 5.14 6.76
CA ASP A 632 -0.63 6.15 7.83
C ASP A 632 0.58 6.02 8.77
N ALA A 633 1.42 5.00 8.56
CA ALA A 633 2.52 4.61 9.46
C ALA A 633 3.42 5.78 9.88
N TYR A 634 4.00 6.49 8.90
CA TYR A 634 4.86 7.65 9.16
C TYR A 634 4.08 8.86 9.69
N GLY A 635 2.82 9.03 9.29
CA GLY A 635 1.96 10.09 9.81
C GLY A 635 1.71 9.96 11.31
N ASN A 636 1.41 8.75 11.78
CA ASN A 636 1.20 8.47 13.20
C ASN A 636 2.52 8.46 14.01
N THR A 637 3.63 8.10 13.37
CA THR A 637 4.95 8.01 14.01
C THR A 637 5.68 9.36 14.06
N ARG A 638 5.24 10.35 13.26
CA ARG A 638 5.90 11.65 13.07
C ARG A 638 6.32 12.35 14.35
N ALA A 639 5.50 12.32 15.40
CA ALA A 639 5.79 12.99 16.67
C ALA A 639 7.05 12.44 17.38
N PHE A 640 7.34 11.14 17.19
CA PHE A 640 8.51 10.47 17.78
C PHE A 640 9.77 10.74 16.97
N TYR A 641 9.65 10.76 15.64
CA TYR A 641 10.70 11.25 14.74
C TYR A 641 11.09 12.71 15.05
N TYR A 642 10.09 13.60 15.16
CA TYR A 642 10.29 14.99 15.56
C TYR A 642 10.96 15.11 16.92
N ARG A 643 10.52 14.34 17.93
CA ARG A 643 11.16 14.32 19.26
C ARG A 643 12.62 13.89 19.18
N THR A 644 12.92 12.83 18.44
CA THR A 644 14.29 12.31 18.30
C THR A 644 15.20 13.36 17.65
N ALA A 645 14.74 14.01 16.58
CA ALA A 645 15.47 15.09 15.90
C ALA A 645 15.69 16.31 16.82
N VAL A 646 14.66 16.74 17.55
CA VAL A 646 14.74 17.85 18.50
C VAL A 646 15.72 17.56 19.65
N LEU A 647 15.68 16.35 20.21
CA LEU A 647 16.62 15.96 21.27
C LEU A 647 18.05 15.81 20.74
N ASN A 648 18.23 15.33 19.51
CA ASN A 648 19.54 15.35 18.85
C ASN A 648 20.08 16.78 18.73
N ARG A 649 19.29 17.72 18.19
CA ARG A 649 19.69 19.14 18.08
C ARG A 649 19.97 19.76 19.44
N MET A 650 19.13 19.48 20.44
CA MET A 650 19.35 19.93 21.82
C MET A 650 20.71 19.50 22.39
N LEU A 651 21.20 18.30 22.04
CA LEU A 651 22.46 17.77 22.55
C LEU A 651 23.68 18.20 21.73
N HIS A 652 23.56 18.19 20.40
CA HIS A 652 24.71 18.29 19.49
C HIS A 652 24.81 19.60 18.71
N ALA A 653 23.69 20.32 18.54
CA ALA A 653 23.64 21.59 17.81
C ALA A 653 22.54 22.53 18.38
N PRO A 654 22.66 22.99 19.64
CA PRO A 654 21.60 23.74 20.32
C PRO A 654 21.23 25.06 19.60
N GLU A 655 22.13 25.62 18.80
CA GLU A 655 21.91 26.79 17.97
C GLU A 655 20.92 26.54 16.82
N LEU A 656 20.79 25.30 16.35
CA LEU A 656 19.83 24.89 15.30
C LEU A 656 18.47 24.46 15.87
N LEU A 657 18.33 24.43 17.19
CA LEU A 657 17.11 23.97 17.87
C LEU A 657 15.92 24.90 17.64
N GLU A 658 16.17 26.20 17.51
CA GLU A 658 15.11 27.23 17.39
C GLU A 658 14.23 27.00 16.17
N PHE A 659 14.81 26.55 15.05
CA PHE A 659 14.07 26.19 13.85
C PHE A 659 12.93 25.20 14.18
N TRP A 660 13.26 24.12 14.90
CA TRP A 660 12.33 23.05 15.23
C TRP A 660 11.25 23.46 16.23
N LEU A 661 11.53 24.44 17.09
CA LEU A 661 10.62 24.89 18.15
C LEU A 661 9.68 26.01 17.71
N SER A 662 10.10 26.84 16.75
CA SER A 662 9.45 28.11 16.45
C SER A 662 9.01 28.27 14.99
N SER A 663 9.44 27.40 14.07
CA SER A 663 9.00 27.46 12.66
C SER A 663 7.47 27.32 12.54
N PRO A 664 6.75 28.31 11.95
CA PRO A 664 5.28 28.33 11.92
C PRO A 664 4.65 27.10 11.25
N TRP A 665 5.30 26.54 10.23
CA TRP A 665 4.77 25.38 9.52
C TRP A 665 5.03 24.08 10.29
N LEU A 666 6.16 23.96 11.00
CA LEU A 666 6.39 22.84 11.93
C LEU A 666 5.38 22.89 13.07
N LEU A 667 5.13 24.07 13.63
CA LEU A 667 4.12 24.29 14.68
C LEU A 667 2.72 23.84 14.25
N TYR A 668 2.38 24.00 12.97
CA TYR A 668 1.11 23.55 12.40
C TYR A 668 0.99 22.01 12.43
N TYR A 669 2.03 21.28 12.00
CA TYR A 669 2.01 19.81 11.94
C TYR A 669 2.37 19.09 13.25
N CYS A 670 3.11 19.76 14.15
CA CYS A 670 3.62 19.25 15.43
C CYS A 670 2.98 20.00 16.62
N SER A 671 1.65 19.92 16.71
CA SER A 671 0.84 20.57 17.74
C SER A 671 0.20 19.59 18.73
N GLY A 672 0.44 18.28 18.57
CA GLY A 672 -0.18 17.21 19.34
C GLY A 672 0.30 17.12 20.79
N ALA A 673 -0.29 16.22 21.58
CA ALA A 673 0.07 16.03 22.98
C ALA A 673 1.55 15.62 23.16
N LYS A 674 2.04 14.72 22.31
CA LYS A 674 3.45 14.27 22.33
C LYS A 674 4.42 15.39 21.90
N ASP A 675 4.05 16.25 20.96
CA ASP A 675 4.90 17.39 20.54
C ASP A 675 5.03 18.44 21.65
N ARG A 676 3.92 18.74 22.34
CA ARG A 676 3.95 19.64 23.51
C ARG A 676 4.81 19.09 24.65
N GLU A 677 4.79 17.77 24.86
CA GLU A 677 5.67 17.10 25.80
C GLU A 677 7.15 17.23 25.40
N THR A 678 7.48 17.10 24.12
CA THR A 678 8.84 17.33 23.60
C THR A 678 9.37 18.71 23.98
N ARG A 679 8.57 19.77 23.78
CA ARG A 679 8.99 21.14 24.14
C ARG A 679 9.21 21.30 25.64
N ARG A 680 8.34 20.71 26.47
CA ARG A 680 8.52 20.70 27.93
C ARG A 680 9.78 19.95 28.37
N LEU A 681 10.24 18.94 27.62
CA LEU A 681 11.52 18.25 27.89
C LEU A 681 12.69 19.19 27.62
N VAL A 682 12.68 19.88 26.47
CA VAL A 682 13.70 20.86 26.10
C VAL A 682 13.75 22.04 27.07
N GLU A 683 12.61 22.63 27.44
CA GLU A 683 12.53 23.70 28.43
C GLU A 683 13.11 23.28 29.79
N ARG A 684 12.83 22.05 30.23
CA ARG A 684 13.40 21.50 31.47
C ARG A 684 14.92 21.38 31.39
N TRP A 685 15.46 20.94 30.27
CA TRP A 685 16.89 20.87 30.04
C TRP A 685 17.55 22.25 30.07
N GLN A 686 16.98 23.22 29.35
CA GLN A 686 17.49 24.60 29.31
C GLN A 686 17.50 25.25 30.71
N LYS A 687 16.50 24.94 31.54
CA LYS A 687 16.43 25.39 32.95
C LYS A 687 17.44 24.72 33.87
N LYS A 688 17.91 23.50 33.57
CA LYS A 688 18.95 22.82 34.37
C LYS A 688 20.37 23.28 34.02
N LYS A 689 20.59 23.79 32.80
CA LYS A 689 21.89 24.33 32.35
C LYS A 689 22.13 25.80 32.72
N ARG A 690 21.06 26.55 33.03
CA ARG A 690 21.12 27.90 33.61
C ARG A 690 21.14 27.77 35.12
#